data_AF-A0A0Q9JKF0-F1
#
_entry.id   AF-A0A0Q9JKF0-F1
#
_cell.length_a   1.000
_cell.length_b   1.000
_cell.length_c   1.000
_cell.angle_alpha   90.00
_cell.angle_beta   90.00
_cell.angle_gamma   90.00
#
_symmetry.space_group_name_H-M   'P 1'
#
loop_
_entity.id
_entity.type
_entity.pdbx_description
1 polymer ?
#
loop_
_entity_poly.entity_id
_entity_poly.type
_entity_poly.pdbx_seq_one_letter_code
_entity_poly.pdbx_strand_id
1 'polypeptide(L)'
;MRKPFALAALATFLLAGTALAEPNFNRIATFQVPLNLPADRDAKKKTVSEIITANEAGTLLAYTDAEHKAIGLIDISTANAPKPAGFIPVGGEPTSVVILGERAFAVVVSSGDNFKEPAGHLATIDLKTKQVSAKCELGGQPDSITLTKDKGKLAIVIENERDEKLNKGDLPQLPAGNLTLIGIKGGEADCASKHVVDLTGIAAVEPTDPEPEFVDVNQDGLAVVTMQENNHLAVVDTRTGKLVTHFSAGTVDLKNIDKTRDGQIKPVEELKGVPREPDAVRWIDNDRFVTANEGDWKGGSRGFTIFRKDGTVEFDSGSTVDHIAIRLGHYPERRSAAKGSEPEGIEVGTYGNDRLIFVGLERASLVLVFKDEGAGRAPRFLQALPGGIAPEGLLAIPQRNLFVSASEADLGEKGGARSAVTIYERSEAPVTYPTIVSADVDGVPLGWGALSGLAAHPELPGRLFSVTDSAYTPSRILEIDATKKPATITGAITVTKDGKPASYDLEGIATRPGGGFWLASEGAPERKEKPTGNLLLRVSAKGEVEEEIALPEEFAAKAINQGYEGVAVTGTGQDETIWIAVQREWKDDPKGKVKLLTYKPSTKSWGILYYPLTAPAAGAWMGLSELTYLGDDSFAVIERDNLFGAKAVKTLATFSVKGLKPAPFGASEIPTVEKKLLRDLTPDLMKLGGYGLDKVEGMAVDKEGSLFVVTDNDGVDDSSGETQFFAFGKLAK
;
A
#
# COMPACT_ATOMS: atom_id res chain seq x y z
N MET A 1 -52.65 62.67 -4.78
CA MET A 1 -52.14 63.03 -3.44
C MET A 1 -52.32 61.82 -2.53
N ARG A 2 -51.30 60.98 -2.37
CA ARG A 2 -50.41 60.87 -1.19
C ARG A 2 -51.17 60.58 0.13
N LYS A 3 -51.12 59.33 0.62
CA LYS A 3 -50.17 58.95 1.69
C LYS A 3 -50.08 57.41 1.88
N PRO A 4 -48.93 56.92 2.39
CA PRO A 4 -48.48 55.53 2.31
C PRO A 4 -48.66 54.79 3.64
N PHE A 5 -48.69 53.46 3.63
CA PHE A 5 -47.99 52.65 4.64
C PHE A 5 -47.57 51.33 4.00
N ALA A 6 -46.25 51.22 3.85
CA ALA A 6 -45.55 50.13 3.23
C ALA A 6 -44.92 49.26 4.33
N LEU A 7 -44.93 47.95 4.08
CA LEU A 7 -44.01 46.92 4.56
C LEU A 7 -43.83 46.73 6.07
N ALA A 8 -44.47 45.68 6.59
CA ALA A 8 -43.96 44.87 7.69
C ALA A 8 -44.33 43.39 7.46
N ALA A 9 -43.70 42.75 6.46
CA ALA A 9 -43.69 41.29 6.31
C ALA A 9 -42.62 40.89 5.28
N LEU A 10 -41.45 40.45 5.77
CA LEU A 10 -40.48 39.48 5.19
C LEU A 10 -39.05 39.88 5.60
N ALA A 11 -38.59 39.35 6.72
CA ALA A 11 -37.16 39.26 7.03
C ALA A 11 -36.91 38.10 8.01
N THR A 12 -37.39 36.90 7.66
CA THR A 12 -36.90 35.63 8.20
C THR A 12 -36.57 34.74 7.00
N PHE A 13 -35.56 35.15 6.24
CA PHE A 13 -34.92 34.29 5.25
C PHE A 13 -33.76 33.56 5.94
N LEU A 14 -33.95 32.27 6.17
CA LEU A 14 -32.97 31.21 5.93
C LEU A 14 -31.50 31.54 6.25
N LEU A 15 -31.13 31.44 7.52
CA LEU A 15 -29.80 30.95 7.91
C LEU A 15 -29.89 29.42 8.06
N ALA A 16 -30.27 28.74 6.98
CA ALA A 16 -29.90 27.34 6.83
C ALA A 16 -28.43 27.35 6.43
N GLY A 17 -27.54 27.30 7.42
CA GLY A 17 -26.12 27.08 7.16
C GLY A 17 -26.00 25.82 6.33
N THR A 18 -25.53 25.94 5.09
CA THR A 18 -25.06 24.79 4.33
C THR A 18 -23.95 24.18 5.17
N ALA A 19 -24.18 23.01 5.75
CA ALA A 19 -23.11 22.21 6.31
C ALA A 19 -22.13 21.93 5.16
N LEU A 20 -21.02 22.65 5.11
CA LEU A 20 -19.94 22.39 4.18
C LEU A 20 -19.39 20.99 4.50
N ALA A 21 -19.16 20.17 3.48
CA ALA A 21 -18.60 18.83 3.67
C ALA A 21 -17.20 18.92 4.30
N GLU A 22 -16.87 18.04 5.24
CA GLU A 22 -15.53 17.99 5.85
C GLU A 22 -14.49 17.70 4.74
N PRO A 23 -13.50 18.59 4.50
CA PRO A 23 -12.54 18.39 3.42
C PRO A 23 -11.66 17.17 3.65
N ASN A 24 -11.43 16.40 2.58
CA ASN A 24 -10.69 15.15 2.56
C ASN A 24 -9.55 15.22 1.53
N PHE A 25 -8.69 14.21 1.49
CA PHE A 25 -7.57 14.17 0.54
C PHE A 25 -7.83 13.13 -0.54
N ASN A 26 -7.61 13.50 -1.79
CA ASN A 26 -7.59 12.56 -2.90
C ASN A 26 -6.21 12.57 -3.56
N ARG A 27 -5.75 11.40 -4.00
CA ARG A 27 -4.52 11.25 -4.79
C ARG A 27 -4.72 11.98 -6.13
N ILE A 28 -3.78 12.86 -6.47
CA ILE A 28 -3.81 13.65 -7.71
C ILE A 28 -2.68 13.30 -8.67
N ALA A 29 -1.58 12.72 -8.17
CA ALA A 29 -0.48 12.24 -8.99
C ALA A 29 0.43 11.28 -8.22
N THR A 30 1.14 10.42 -8.96
CA THR A 30 2.27 9.63 -8.49
C THR A 30 3.44 9.84 -9.45
N PHE A 31 4.60 10.22 -8.91
CA PHE A 31 5.85 10.38 -9.63
C PHE A 31 6.74 9.15 -9.40
N GLN A 32 7.07 8.42 -10.46
CA GLN A 32 8.00 7.30 -10.39
C GLN A 32 9.44 7.84 -10.30
N VAL A 33 10.12 7.56 -9.20
CA VAL A 33 11.46 8.06 -8.88
C VAL A 33 12.52 7.75 -9.94
N PRO A 34 12.51 6.59 -10.64
CA PRO A 34 13.42 6.34 -11.75
C PRO A 34 13.38 7.38 -12.88
N LEU A 35 12.32 8.16 -13.01
CA LEU A 35 12.24 9.25 -14.00
C LEU A 35 13.23 10.40 -13.73
N ASN A 36 13.76 10.49 -12.51
CA ASN A 36 14.80 11.45 -12.14
C ASN A 36 16.21 10.99 -12.49
N LEU A 37 16.42 9.71 -12.82
CA LEU A 37 17.75 9.19 -13.11
C LEU A 37 18.33 9.86 -14.37
N PRO A 38 19.54 10.45 -14.29
CA PRO A 38 20.26 10.92 -15.46
C PRO A 38 20.64 9.76 -16.39
N ALA A 39 20.84 10.04 -17.67
CA ALA A 39 21.08 9.03 -18.70
C ALA A 39 22.35 8.18 -18.52
N ASP A 40 23.30 8.63 -17.70
CA ASP A 40 24.55 7.93 -17.37
C ASP A 40 24.40 6.98 -16.17
N ARG A 41 23.24 6.95 -15.50
CA ARG A 41 22.92 6.00 -14.42
C ARG A 41 22.26 4.74 -14.98
N ASP A 42 22.51 3.61 -14.33
CA ASP A 42 21.83 2.37 -14.65
C ASP A 42 20.37 2.43 -14.21
N ALA A 43 19.45 2.46 -15.18
CA ALA A 43 18.01 2.46 -14.94
C ALA A 43 17.48 1.14 -14.34
N LYS A 44 18.27 0.07 -14.36
CA LYS A 44 17.92 -1.21 -13.75
C LYS A 44 18.22 -1.24 -12.25
N LYS A 45 19.19 -0.44 -11.79
CA LYS A 45 19.49 -0.33 -10.37
C LYS A 45 18.24 0.16 -9.63
N LYS A 46 18.01 -0.38 -8.43
CA LYS A 46 16.96 0.07 -7.53
C LYS A 46 17.14 1.54 -7.20
N THR A 47 16.04 2.29 -7.24
CA THR A 47 15.98 3.65 -6.74
C THR A 47 15.22 3.67 -5.43
N VAL A 48 15.53 4.60 -4.55
CA VAL A 48 14.86 4.77 -3.26
C VAL A 48 14.38 6.21 -3.11
N SER A 49 13.18 6.39 -2.57
CA SER A 49 12.70 7.66 -2.03
C SER A 49 12.20 7.41 -0.62
N GLU A 50 13.03 7.79 0.34
CA GLU A 50 12.90 7.45 1.75
C GLU A 50 12.42 8.70 2.49
N ILE A 51 13.30 9.66 2.80
CA ILE A 51 12.94 10.94 3.43
C ILE A 51 12.68 12.02 2.39
N ILE A 52 11.64 12.84 2.61
CA ILE A 52 11.20 13.90 1.68
C ILE A 52 10.89 15.24 2.37
N THR A 53 11.29 16.34 1.73
CA THR A 53 11.02 17.73 2.19
C THR A 53 10.61 18.62 1.01
N ALA A 54 10.04 19.80 1.31
CA ALA A 54 9.72 20.82 0.32
C ALA A 54 10.45 22.15 0.58
N ASN A 55 10.59 22.96 -0.46
CA ASN A 55 10.88 24.38 -0.30
C ASN A 55 9.70 25.13 0.34
N GLU A 56 9.92 26.36 0.81
CA GLU A 56 8.88 27.14 1.51
C GLU A 56 7.62 27.38 0.66
N ALA A 57 7.79 27.56 -0.65
CA ALA A 57 6.69 27.72 -1.58
C ALA A 57 5.89 26.43 -1.80
N GLY A 58 6.41 25.27 -1.39
CA GLY A 58 5.80 23.96 -1.63
C GLY A 58 5.79 23.58 -3.11
N THR A 59 6.71 24.10 -3.93
CA THR A 59 6.76 23.88 -5.40
C THR A 59 7.90 22.97 -5.83
N LEU A 60 8.88 22.74 -4.98
CA LEU A 60 10.01 21.85 -5.23
C LEU A 60 10.13 20.88 -4.05
N LEU A 61 10.15 19.59 -4.35
CA LEU A 61 10.45 18.53 -3.40
C LEU A 61 11.90 18.10 -3.54
N ALA A 62 12.52 17.68 -2.43
CA ALA A 62 13.77 16.96 -2.40
C ALA A 62 13.59 15.66 -1.61
N TYR A 63 14.13 14.55 -2.11
CA TYR A 63 14.10 13.25 -1.43
C TYR A 63 15.47 12.59 -1.44
N THR A 64 15.71 11.71 -0.45
CA THR A 64 16.92 10.89 -0.35
C THR A 64 16.84 9.64 -1.22
N ASP A 65 17.94 9.31 -1.91
CA ASP A 65 18.14 8.06 -2.65
C ASP A 65 19.48 7.46 -2.23
N ALA A 66 19.45 6.62 -1.19
CA ALA A 66 20.61 5.96 -0.59
C ALA A 66 21.29 5.02 -1.61
N GLU A 67 20.51 4.27 -2.38
CA GLU A 67 20.99 3.37 -3.41
C GLU A 67 21.86 4.09 -4.45
N HIS A 68 21.41 5.25 -4.93
CA HIS A 68 22.16 6.03 -5.92
C HIS A 68 23.09 7.10 -5.32
N LYS A 69 23.13 7.21 -3.99
CA LYS A 69 23.99 8.13 -3.22
C LYS A 69 23.75 9.60 -3.57
N ALA A 70 22.47 9.98 -3.65
CA ALA A 70 22.05 11.26 -4.22
C ALA A 70 20.76 11.82 -3.59
N ILE A 71 20.58 13.14 -3.76
CA ILE A 71 19.31 13.82 -3.51
C ILE A 71 18.58 14.01 -4.84
N GLY A 72 17.38 13.46 -4.97
CA GLY A 72 16.51 13.71 -6.12
C GLY A 72 15.61 14.92 -5.89
N LEU A 73 15.25 15.61 -6.97
CA LEU A 73 14.39 16.79 -6.94
C LEU A 73 13.15 16.61 -7.84
N ILE A 74 11.98 17.03 -7.36
CA ILE A 74 10.72 16.97 -8.12
C ILE A 74 10.07 18.36 -8.15
N ASP A 75 9.79 18.87 -9.35
CA ASP A 75 9.01 20.09 -9.54
C ASP A 75 7.53 19.75 -9.45
N ILE A 76 6.85 20.33 -8.46
CA ILE A 76 5.42 20.21 -8.22
C ILE A 76 4.70 21.55 -8.35
N SER A 77 5.28 22.54 -9.05
CA SER A 77 4.62 23.81 -9.36
C SER A 77 3.20 23.59 -9.89
N THR A 78 3.03 22.54 -10.72
CA THR A 78 1.73 21.94 -11.06
C THR A 78 1.60 20.59 -10.35
N ALA A 79 0.87 20.54 -9.23
CA ALA A 79 0.89 19.39 -8.31
C ALA A 79 0.32 18.09 -8.90
N ASN A 80 -0.63 18.18 -9.85
CA ASN A 80 -1.20 17.02 -10.55
C ASN A 80 -0.37 16.59 -11.78
N ALA A 81 0.78 17.21 -12.02
CA ALA A 81 1.69 16.88 -13.11
C ALA A 81 3.16 17.07 -12.66
N PRO A 82 3.62 16.30 -11.65
CA PRO A 82 4.98 16.40 -11.13
C PRO A 82 6.01 16.10 -12.23
N LYS A 83 7.17 16.77 -12.18
CA LYS A 83 8.23 16.66 -13.20
C LYS A 83 9.59 16.42 -12.56
N PRO A 84 10.48 15.71 -13.27
CA PRO A 84 11.85 15.58 -12.81
C PRO A 84 12.54 16.95 -12.77
N ALA A 85 13.17 17.29 -11.64
CA ALA A 85 13.82 18.58 -11.44
C ALA A 85 15.32 18.48 -11.20
N GLY A 86 15.87 17.30 -10.97
CA GLY A 86 17.32 17.10 -10.83
C GLY A 86 17.67 15.91 -9.96
N PHE A 87 18.95 15.56 -9.99
CA PHE A 87 19.50 14.44 -9.24
C PHE A 87 20.95 14.77 -8.88
N ILE A 88 21.25 14.88 -7.59
CA ILE A 88 22.46 15.54 -7.08
C ILE A 88 23.25 14.52 -6.24
N PRO A 89 24.41 14.03 -6.74
CA PRO A 89 25.27 13.15 -5.96
C PRO A 89 25.81 13.86 -4.72
N VAL A 90 25.78 13.20 -3.56
CA VAL A 90 26.23 13.78 -2.28
C VAL A 90 27.48 13.10 -1.70
N GLY A 91 27.92 12.01 -2.33
CA GLY A 91 29.16 11.32 -1.99
C GLY A 91 29.07 10.43 -0.75
N GLY A 92 27.94 9.72 -0.61
CA GLY A 92 27.61 8.78 0.46
C GLY A 92 26.10 8.48 0.42
N GLU A 93 25.59 7.66 1.34
CA GLU A 93 24.16 7.38 1.48
C GLU A 93 23.48 8.55 2.23
N PRO A 94 22.64 9.38 1.57
CA PRO A 94 21.84 10.35 2.30
C PRO A 94 20.71 9.67 3.07
N THR A 95 20.59 9.97 4.36
CA THR A 95 19.53 9.46 5.25
C THR A 95 18.41 10.48 5.42
N SER A 96 18.73 11.77 5.57
CA SER A 96 17.70 12.81 5.72
C SER A 96 18.07 14.14 5.08
N VAL A 97 17.07 14.98 4.79
CA VAL A 97 17.23 16.27 4.07
C VAL A 97 16.20 17.33 4.48
N VAL A 98 16.63 18.58 4.59
CA VAL A 98 15.78 19.77 4.78
C VAL A 98 16.10 20.88 3.77
N ILE A 99 15.16 21.76 3.49
CA ILE A 99 15.36 22.93 2.61
C ILE A 99 15.18 24.24 3.39
N LEU A 100 16.08 25.19 3.15
CA LEU A 100 15.97 26.58 3.62
C LEU A 100 16.39 27.54 2.51
N GLY A 101 15.45 28.35 2.03
CA GLY A 101 15.69 29.28 0.93
C GLY A 101 16.14 28.56 -0.34
N GLU A 102 17.31 28.94 -0.88
CA GLU A 102 17.91 28.35 -2.08
C GLU A 102 18.87 27.18 -1.78
N ARG A 103 18.91 26.71 -0.53
CA ARG A 103 19.78 25.62 -0.07
C ARG A 103 18.98 24.40 0.37
N ALA A 104 19.52 23.22 0.08
CA ALA A 104 19.17 21.99 0.80
C ALA A 104 20.33 21.56 1.69
N PHE A 105 20.01 20.96 2.83
CA PHE A 105 20.95 20.41 3.79
C PHE A 105 20.63 18.92 3.94
N ALA A 106 21.52 18.07 3.44
CA ALA A 106 21.38 16.63 3.52
C ALA A 106 22.43 16.07 4.48
N VAL A 107 22.01 15.20 5.38
CA VAL A 107 22.94 14.40 6.19
C VAL A 107 23.25 13.10 5.45
N VAL A 108 24.51 12.67 5.51
CA VAL A 108 25.03 11.63 4.62
C VAL A 108 25.96 10.72 5.39
N VAL A 109 25.68 9.42 5.36
CA VAL A 109 26.58 8.36 5.78
C VAL A 109 27.67 8.16 4.72
N SER A 110 28.93 8.24 5.16
CA SER A 110 30.12 8.11 4.29
C SER A 110 30.93 6.85 4.56
N SER A 111 30.76 6.24 5.75
CA SER A 111 31.39 4.99 6.15
C SER A 111 30.75 3.75 5.54
N GLY A 112 29.49 3.83 5.09
CA GLY A 112 28.67 2.65 4.78
C GLY A 112 28.63 1.72 5.99
N ASP A 113 28.66 0.40 5.74
CA ASP A 113 28.65 -0.69 6.72
C ASP A 113 29.88 -0.76 7.68
N ASN A 114 30.69 0.29 7.80
CA ASN A 114 31.80 0.33 8.76
C ASN A 114 31.36 0.90 10.12
N PHE A 115 30.66 0.07 10.87
CA PHE A 115 30.11 0.39 12.20
C PHE A 115 31.18 0.63 13.29
N LYS A 116 32.44 0.23 13.06
CA LYS A 116 33.54 0.41 14.04
C LYS A 116 34.17 1.80 13.99
N GLU A 117 34.10 2.44 12.83
CA GLU A 117 34.62 3.79 12.60
C GLU A 117 33.55 4.58 11.84
N PRO A 118 32.38 4.82 12.47
CA PRO A 118 31.23 5.43 11.81
C PRO A 118 31.58 6.86 11.39
N ALA A 119 31.19 7.23 10.17
CA ALA A 119 31.53 8.53 9.61
C ALA A 119 30.44 9.05 8.66
N GLY A 120 30.19 10.35 8.75
CA GLY A 120 29.21 11.04 7.92
C GLY A 120 29.41 12.54 7.94
N HIS A 121 28.75 13.20 6.98
CA HIS A 121 28.86 14.64 6.76
C HIS A 121 27.50 15.27 6.48
N LEU A 122 27.38 16.55 6.84
CA LEU A 122 26.31 17.43 6.37
C LEU A 122 26.72 18.02 5.01
N ALA A 123 25.99 17.73 3.95
CA ALA A 123 26.15 18.35 2.64
C ALA A 123 25.22 19.57 2.50
N THR A 124 25.79 20.73 2.18
CA THR A 124 25.01 21.89 1.74
C THR A 124 24.94 21.88 0.22
N ILE A 125 23.73 21.95 -0.32
CA ILE A 125 23.43 21.85 -1.74
C ILE A 125 22.84 23.17 -2.21
N ASP A 126 23.41 23.74 -3.27
CA ASP A 126 22.85 24.85 -4.01
C ASP A 126 21.74 24.33 -4.94
N LEU A 127 20.49 24.70 -4.70
CA LEU A 127 19.35 24.21 -5.48
C LEU A 127 19.28 24.83 -6.90
N LYS A 128 19.95 25.97 -7.12
CA LYS A 128 20.00 26.65 -8.42
C LYS A 128 21.04 26.01 -9.33
N THR A 129 22.25 25.78 -8.81
CA THR A 129 23.33 25.12 -9.57
C THR A 129 23.25 23.61 -9.52
N LYS A 130 22.47 23.05 -8.59
CA LYS A 130 22.28 21.61 -8.33
C LYS A 130 23.59 20.91 -7.99
N GLN A 131 24.39 21.54 -7.13
CA GLN A 131 25.70 21.05 -6.72
C GLN A 131 25.88 21.17 -5.21
N VAL A 132 26.66 20.25 -4.64
CA VAL A 132 27.16 20.38 -3.26
C VAL A 132 28.14 21.56 -3.19
N SER A 133 27.81 22.57 -2.40
CA SER A 133 28.61 23.79 -2.22
C SER A 133 29.54 23.73 -1.00
N ALA A 134 29.18 22.94 0.03
CA ALA A 134 29.97 22.78 1.25
C ALA A 134 29.69 21.45 1.93
N LYS A 135 30.62 21.01 2.80
CA LYS A 135 30.48 19.84 3.67
C LYS A 135 30.94 20.14 5.09
N CYS A 136 30.22 19.65 6.10
CA CYS A 136 30.65 19.63 7.51
C CYS A 136 30.79 18.18 7.99
N GLU A 137 31.96 17.80 8.51
CA GLU A 137 32.13 16.48 9.15
C GLU A 137 31.34 16.40 10.46
N LEU A 138 30.48 15.39 10.58
CA LEU A 138 29.61 15.20 11.73
C LEU A 138 30.30 14.41 12.84
N GLY A 139 31.07 13.38 12.47
CA GLY A 139 31.83 12.54 13.40
C GLY A 139 31.12 11.26 13.82
N GLY A 140 30.14 10.81 13.03
CA GLY A 140 29.38 9.58 13.19
C GLY A 140 28.43 9.39 12.00
N GLN A 141 27.63 8.32 12.01
CA GLN A 141 26.58 8.07 11.01
C GLN A 141 25.33 8.88 11.38
N PRO A 142 24.94 9.89 10.59
CA PRO A 142 23.73 10.63 10.84
C PRO A 142 22.51 9.90 10.30
N ASP A 143 21.39 10.05 10.98
CA ASP A 143 20.12 9.50 10.54
C ASP A 143 19.12 10.62 10.21
N SER A 144 18.62 11.32 11.22
CA SER A 144 17.63 12.39 11.03
C SER A 144 18.19 13.83 11.06
N ILE A 145 17.57 14.76 10.31
CA ILE A 145 17.82 16.21 10.39
C ILE A 145 16.51 17.02 10.40
N THR A 146 16.46 18.08 11.22
CA THR A 146 15.37 19.06 11.19
C THR A 146 15.87 20.50 11.37
N LEU A 147 15.04 21.47 10.98
CA LEU A 147 15.26 22.90 11.22
C LEU A 147 14.54 23.34 12.51
N THR A 148 15.25 24.11 13.33
CA THR A 148 14.59 24.93 14.36
C THR A 148 13.56 25.87 13.73
N LYS A 149 12.45 26.15 14.43
CA LYS A 149 11.35 26.96 13.86
C LYS A 149 11.75 28.42 13.56
N ASP A 150 12.76 28.94 14.27
CA ASP A 150 13.37 30.24 13.98
C ASP A 150 14.37 30.22 12.81
N LYS A 151 14.61 29.03 12.22
CA LYS A 151 15.56 28.77 11.12
C LYS A 151 17.01 29.13 11.45
N GLY A 152 17.35 29.23 12.74
CA GLY A 152 18.68 29.63 13.20
C GLY A 152 19.66 28.47 13.34
N LYS A 153 19.16 27.23 13.43
CA LYS A 153 19.96 26.01 13.60
C LYS A 153 19.35 24.79 12.90
N LEU A 154 20.24 23.86 12.55
CA LEU A 154 19.97 22.47 12.23
C LEU A 154 20.13 21.63 13.52
N ALA A 155 19.19 20.73 13.76
CA ALA A 155 19.30 19.67 14.76
C ALA A 155 19.44 18.35 14.02
N ILE A 156 20.51 17.61 14.29
CA ILE A 156 20.92 16.42 13.55
C ILE A 156 21.10 15.29 14.55
N VAL A 157 20.46 14.18 14.30
CA VAL A 157 20.67 12.95 15.04
C VAL A 157 21.85 12.19 14.42
N ILE A 158 22.77 11.80 15.28
CA ILE A 158 23.87 10.89 14.97
C ILE A 158 23.53 9.59 15.67
N GLU A 159 22.94 8.65 14.95
CA GLU A 159 22.55 7.35 15.48
C GLU A 159 23.79 6.52 15.82
N ASN A 160 24.73 6.44 14.87
CA ASN A 160 25.77 5.41 14.81
C ASN A 160 25.16 4.00 14.78
N GLU A 161 24.35 3.74 13.76
CA GLU A 161 23.70 2.48 13.46
C GLU A 161 24.49 1.24 13.92
N ARG A 162 23.81 0.37 14.65
CA ARG A 162 24.35 -0.93 15.07
C ARG A 162 24.53 -1.89 13.90
N ASP A 163 25.54 -2.74 13.98
CA ASP A 163 25.63 -3.92 13.12
C ASP A 163 24.57 -4.95 13.55
N GLU A 164 23.46 -5.00 12.83
CA GLU A 164 22.36 -5.96 13.07
C GLU A 164 22.82 -7.43 13.02
N LYS A 165 23.87 -7.72 12.25
CA LYS A 165 24.39 -9.09 12.08
C LYS A 165 25.30 -9.46 13.25
N LEU A 166 25.95 -8.47 13.86
CA LEU A 166 26.79 -8.68 15.03
C LEU A 166 25.92 -8.93 16.26
N ASN A 167 26.01 -10.14 16.82
CA ASN A 167 25.25 -10.56 17.99
C ASN A 167 23.74 -10.23 17.91
N LYS A 168 23.16 -10.28 16.70
CA LYS A 168 21.74 -9.94 16.43
C LYS A 168 21.37 -8.51 16.84
N GLY A 169 22.27 -7.54 16.61
CA GLY A 169 22.02 -6.14 16.94
C GLY A 169 22.02 -5.85 18.44
N ASP A 170 22.52 -6.77 19.27
CA ASP A 170 22.54 -6.53 20.71
C ASP A 170 23.42 -5.31 21.07
N LEU A 171 22.90 -4.45 21.94
CA LEU A 171 23.62 -3.30 22.50
C LEU A 171 24.47 -3.68 23.73
N PRO A 172 25.56 -2.93 24.00
CA PRO A 172 26.05 -1.76 23.25
C PRO A 172 26.95 -2.10 22.05
N GLN A 173 26.92 -1.25 21.03
CA GLN A 173 27.81 -1.20 19.87
C GLN A 173 28.45 0.20 19.71
N LEU A 174 29.48 0.47 20.53
CA LEU A 174 30.18 1.75 20.52
C LEU A 174 30.89 2.07 19.18
N PRO A 175 31.01 3.36 18.79
CA PRO A 175 30.78 4.56 19.61
C PRO A 175 29.33 5.03 19.70
N ALA A 176 28.92 5.51 20.88
CA ALA A 176 27.58 6.03 21.15
C ALA A 176 27.16 7.18 20.22
N GLY A 177 25.90 7.15 19.79
CA GLY A 177 25.22 8.24 19.11
C GLY A 177 24.96 9.48 19.97
N ASN A 178 24.51 10.57 19.35
CA ASN A 178 24.25 11.86 20.01
C ASN A 178 23.29 12.76 19.21
N LEU A 179 22.88 13.88 19.81
CA LEU A 179 22.25 14.99 19.09
C LEU A 179 23.30 16.07 18.80
N THR A 180 23.45 16.46 17.54
CA THR A 180 24.34 17.53 17.09
C THR A 180 23.56 18.76 16.63
N LEU A 181 23.90 19.93 17.17
CA LEU A 181 23.34 21.23 16.77
C LEU A 181 24.35 22.01 15.94
N ILE A 182 23.92 22.52 14.77
CA ILE A 182 24.75 23.37 13.90
C ILE A 182 23.98 24.66 13.59
N GLY A 183 24.60 25.81 13.84
CA GLY A 183 24.05 27.12 13.52
C GLY A 183 23.98 27.40 12.03
N ILE A 184 23.04 28.26 11.64
CA ILE A 184 22.89 28.77 10.27
C ILE A 184 23.24 30.26 10.26
N LYS A 185 24.12 30.67 9.34
CA LYS A 185 24.52 32.06 9.17
C LYS A 185 24.46 32.45 7.70
N GLY A 186 23.62 33.45 7.38
CA GLY A 186 23.47 33.92 5.99
C GLY A 186 22.90 32.87 5.04
N GLY A 187 22.12 31.91 5.55
CA GLY A 187 21.56 30.80 4.76
C GLY A 187 22.52 29.61 4.58
N GLU A 188 23.72 29.65 5.15
CA GLU A 188 24.71 28.57 5.09
C GLU A 188 24.88 27.92 6.48
N ALA A 189 25.24 26.64 6.52
CA ALA A 189 25.61 25.97 7.76
C ALA A 189 26.97 26.50 8.27
N ASP A 190 27.01 26.90 9.55
CA ASP A 190 28.24 27.30 10.24
C ASP A 190 28.85 26.08 10.94
N CYS A 191 29.65 25.28 10.21
CA CYS A 191 30.26 24.07 10.76
C CYS A 191 31.07 24.31 12.04
N ALA A 192 31.62 25.52 12.23
CA ALA A 192 32.41 25.86 13.43
C ALA A 192 31.53 26.03 14.68
N SER A 193 30.22 26.21 14.51
CA SER A 193 29.25 26.32 15.61
C SER A 193 28.75 24.96 16.11
N LYS A 194 29.29 23.84 15.59
CA LYS A 194 28.91 22.47 15.96
C LYS A 194 28.92 22.29 17.48
N HIS A 195 27.79 21.87 18.02
CA HIS A 195 27.59 21.60 19.44
C HIS A 195 26.98 20.22 19.62
N VAL A 196 27.75 19.30 20.24
CA VAL A 196 27.31 17.95 20.54
C VAL A 196 26.60 17.93 21.89
N VAL A 197 25.40 17.36 21.92
CA VAL A 197 24.61 17.08 23.11
C VAL A 197 24.71 15.58 23.39
N ASP A 198 25.35 15.25 24.51
CA ASP A 198 25.50 13.88 24.98
C ASP A 198 24.15 13.33 25.49
N LEU A 199 23.77 12.16 24.99
CA LEU A 199 22.55 11.44 25.36
C LEU A 199 22.84 10.17 26.18
N THR A 200 24.11 9.89 26.49
CA THR A 200 24.47 8.73 27.33
C THR A 200 24.00 8.91 28.77
N GLY A 201 23.76 7.78 29.46
CA GLY A 201 23.37 7.72 30.86
C GLY A 201 21.89 7.97 31.14
N ILE A 202 21.07 8.27 30.12
CA ILE A 202 19.67 8.68 30.30
C ILE A 202 18.65 7.55 30.00
N ALA A 203 19.02 6.60 29.16
CA ALA A 203 18.20 5.46 28.79
C ALA A 203 18.31 4.32 29.82
N ALA A 204 17.22 3.59 30.02
CA ALA A 204 17.17 2.49 30.99
C ALA A 204 17.65 1.13 30.43
N VAL A 205 17.57 0.94 29.11
CA VAL A 205 17.86 -0.34 28.45
C VAL A 205 19.37 -0.51 28.26
N GLU A 206 20.01 0.40 27.52
CA GLU A 206 21.46 0.46 27.38
C GLU A 206 21.96 1.91 27.53
N PRO A 207 22.29 2.37 28.76
CA PRO A 207 22.65 3.76 29.00
C PRO A 207 23.96 4.18 28.32
N THR A 208 24.83 3.24 27.93
CA THR A 208 26.11 3.60 27.29
C THR A 208 26.00 3.77 25.78
N ASP A 209 24.87 3.39 25.19
CA ASP A 209 24.65 3.42 23.76
C ASP A 209 23.20 3.82 23.45
N PRO A 210 22.94 5.12 23.26
CA PRO A 210 21.59 5.66 23.20
C PRO A 210 20.87 5.39 21.87
N GLU A 211 21.60 5.18 20.75
CA GLU A 211 21.06 5.04 19.39
C GLU A 211 19.87 5.98 19.12
N PRO A 212 20.11 7.31 19.12
CA PRO A 212 19.05 8.25 18.78
C PRO A 212 18.69 8.11 17.30
N GLU A 213 17.41 8.24 16.97
CA GLU A 213 16.88 7.98 15.62
C GLU A 213 16.33 9.27 14.97
N PHE A 214 15.13 9.70 15.37
CA PHE A 214 14.46 10.89 14.83
C PHE A 214 14.51 12.10 15.75
N VAL A 215 14.43 13.29 15.14
CA VAL A 215 14.29 14.57 15.84
C VAL A 215 13.23 15.49 15.22
N ASP A 216 12.45 16.17 16.06
CA ASP A 216 11.64 17.32 15.67
C ASP A 216 11.74 18.46 16.71
N VAL A 217 11.59 19.71 16.29
CA VAL A 217 11.73 20.89 17.15
C VAL A 217 10.44 21.69 17.19
N ASN A 218 9.94 22.06 18.37
CA ASN A 218 8.72 22.88 18.50
C ASN A 218 8.99 24.40 18.42
N GLN A 219 7.94 25.21 18.58
CA GLN A 219 8.03 26.69 18.51
C GLN A 219 8.82 27.31 19.68
N ASP A 220 8.91 26.60 20.81
CA ASP A 220 9.67 27.06 21.98
C ASP A 220 11.17 26.73 21.87
N GLY A 221 11.59 26.08 20.78
CA GLY A 221 12.97 25.67 20.56
C GLY A 221 13.36 24.38 21.30
N LEU A 222 12.38 23.55 21.67
CA LEU A 222 12.62 22.24 22.27
C LEU A 222 12.67 21.17 21.18
N ALA A 223 13.79 20.46 21.09
CA ALA A 223 13.94 19.25 20.29
C ALA A 223 13.39 18.06 21.09
N VAL A 224 12.55 17.23 20.47
CA VAL A 224 12.26 15.87 20.95
C VAL A 224 13.10 14.92 20.12
N VAL A 225 13.74 13.94 20.77
CA VAL A 225 14.60 12.93 20.15
C VAL A 225 14.11 11.56 20.57
N THR A 226 13.92 10.67 19.60
CA THR A 226 13.66 9.24 19.85
C THR A 226 14.97 8.48 20.00
N MET A 227 14.97 7.45 20.85
CA MET A 227 16.04 6.47 21.01
C MET A 227 15.35 5.10 20.94
N GLN A 228 15.24 4.58 19.73
CA GLN A 228 14.26 3.56 19.37
C GLN A 228 14.50 2.25 20.12
N GLU A 229 15.70 1.69 20.00
CA GLU A 229 16.14 0.40 20.59
C GLU A 229 16.16 0.47 22.11
N ASN A 230 16.34 1.68 22.63
CA ASN A 230 16.28 1.97 24.06
C ASN A 230 14.84 2.19 24.58
N ASN A 231 13.85 2.25 23.70
CA ASN A 231 12.45 2.56 24.00
C ASN A 231 12.33 3.82 24.89
N HIS A 232 13.05 4.88 24.51
CA HIS A 232 13.27 6.07 25.34
C HIS A 232 13.15 7.37 24.52
N LEU A 233 12.74 8.44 25.19
CA LEU A 233 12.54 9.76 24.60
C LEU A 233 13.30 10.82 25.39
N ALA A 234 13.88 11.80 24.71
CA ALA A 234 14.56 12.94 25.31
C ALA A 234 14.01 14.26 24.76
N VAL A 235 13.99 15.29 25.60
CA VAL A 235 13.65 16.66 25.22
C VAL A 235 14.83 17.56 25.54
N VAL A 236 15.34 18.29 24.54
CA VAL A 236 16.55 19.12 24.62
C VAL A 236 16.22 20.55 24.21
N ASP A 237 16.72 21.54 24.95
CA ASP A 237 16.65 22.95 24.57
C ASP A 237 17.71 23.24 23.50
N THR A 238 17.28 23.50 22.26
CA THR A 238 18.18 23.76 21.12
C THR A 238 18.99 25.05 21.26
N ARG A 239 18.59 25.99 22.13
CA ARG A 239 19.35 27.23 22.36
C ARG A 239 20.58 26.95 23.21
N THR A 240 20.40 26.17 24.27
CA THR A 240 21.42 25.94 25.30
C THR A 240 22.13 24.59 25.19
N GLY A 241 21.59 23.65 24.40
CA GLY A 241 22.08 22.27 24.30
C GLY A 241 21.81 21.43 25.55
N LYS A 242 20.94 21.89 26.45
CA LYS A 242 20.67 21.21 27.73
C LYS A 242 19.51 20.25 27.61
N LEU A 243 19.68 19.06 28.18
CA LEU A 243 18.58 18.13 28.44
C LEU A 243 17.57 18.79 29.38
N VAL A 244 16.31 18.85 28.95
CA VAL A 244 15.18 19.39 29.71
C VAL A 244 14.49 18.28 30.48
N THR A 245 14.22 17.16 29.83
CA THR A 245 13.64 15.95 30.45
C THR A 245 13.89 14.73 29.54
N HIS A 246 13.75 13.54 30.09
CA HIS A 246 13.78 12.27 29.36
C HIS A 246 12.93 11.24 30.10
N PHE A 247 12.40 10.26 29.39
CA PHE A 247 11.55 9.21 29.96
C PHE A 247 11.48 8.00 29.04
N SER A 248 11.18 6.83 29.62
CA SER A 248 10.86 5.64 28.83
C SER A 248 9.55 5.87 28.08
N ALA A 249 9.48 5.42 26.83
CA ALA A 249 8.25 5.37 26.06
C ALA A 249 7.27 4.30 26.60
N GLY A 250 7.70 3.43 27.52
CA GLY A 250 6.84 2.48 28.22
C GLY A 250 6.38 1.33 27.31
N THR A 251 5.31 0.64 27.74
CA THR A 251 4.78 -0.54 27.05
C THR A 251 3.28 -0.44 26.81
N VAL A 252 2.76 -1.31 25.94
CA VAL A 252 1.33 -1.42 25.58
C VAL A 252 0.88 -2.88 25.68
N ASP A 253 -0.35 -3.08 26.17
CA ASP A 253 -1.07 -4.34 26.00
C ASP A 253 -1.95 -4.24 24.73
N LEU A 254 -1.70 -5.12 23.77
CA LEU A 254 -2.45 -5.20 22.52
C LEU A 254 -3.51 -6.30 22.63
N LYS A 255 -4.73 -5.98 22.20
CA LYS A 255 -5.88 -6.90 22.19
C LYS A 255 -6.53 -6.88 20.83
N ASN A 256 -7.22 -7.97 20.48
CA ASN A 256 -7.88 -8.13 19.18
C ASN A 256 -6.89 -7.90 18.05
N ILE A 257 -5.68 -8.44 18.15
CA ILE A 257 -4.69 -8.40 17.07
C ILE A 257 -4.58 -9.79 16.45
N ASP A 258 -4.05 -9.84 15.24
CA ASP A 258 -3.61 -11.09 14.66
C ASP A 258 -2.11 -11.23 14.94
N LYS A 259 -1.73 -12.22 15.76
CA LYS A 259 -0.31 -12.43 16.14
C LYS A 259 0.27 -13.71 15.56
N THR A 260 -0.50 -14.47 14.78
CA THR A 260 -0.09 -15.78 14.30
C THR A 260 -0.01 -15.74 12.77
N ARG A 261 1.14 -16.15 12.23
CA ARG A 261 1.30 -16.35 10.79
C ARG A 261 0.81 -17.75 10.41
N ASP A 262 -0.48 -17.90 10.14
CA ASP A 262 -1.12 -19.17 9.80
C ASP A 262 -1.88 -19.16 8.45
N GLY A 263 -1.73 -18.09 7.67
CA GLY A 263 -2.42 -17.83 6.42
C GLY A 263 -3.82 -17.22 6.59
N GLN A 264 -4.19 -16.82 7.81
CA GLN A 264 -5.49 -16.23 8.12
C GLN A 264 -5.33 -14.91 8.87
N ILE A 265 -6.02 -13.88 8.39
CA ILE A 265 -6.09 -12.62 9.11
C ILE A 265 -7.23 -12.71 10.14
N LYS A 266 -6.87 -12.96 11.40
CA LYS A 266 -7.82 -13.18 12.51
C LYS A 266 -7.47 -12.35 13.76
N PRO A 267 -7.99 -11.12 13.87
CA PRO A 267 -7.67 -10.21 14.96
C PRO A 267 -8.38 -10.56 16.28
N VAL A 268 -8.07 -11.70 16.89
CA VAL A 268 -8.73 -12.23 18.10
C VAL A 268 -7.76 -12.52 19.25
N GLU A 269 -6.49 -12.21 19.07
CA GLU A 269 -5.42 -12.55 19.99
C GLU A 269 -4.94 -11.34 20.82
N GLU A 270 -4.08 -11.59 21.81
CA GLU A 270 -3.47 -10.56 22.66
C GLU A 270 -1.94 -10.72 22.81
N LEU A 271 -1.27 -9.59 23.01
CA LEU A 271 0.12 -9.43 23.46
C LEU A 271 0.16 -8.46 24.65
N LYS A 272 1.07 -8.68 25.60
CA LYS A 272 1.17 -7.86 26.82
C LYS A 272 2.55 -7.26 26.99
N GLY A 273 2.60 -6.04 27.51
CA GLY A 273 3.84 -5.36 27.85
C GLY A 273 4.78 -5.17 26.65
N VAL A 274 4.24 -4.95 25.45
CA VAL A 274 5.04 -4.74 24.24
C VAL A 274 5.69 -3.35 24.31
N PRO A 275 7.04 -3.24 24.24
CA PRO A 275 7.73 -1.95 24.13
C PRO A 275 7.25 -1.16 22.93
N ARG A 276 7.16 0.17 23.06
CA ARG A 276 6.75 1.01 21.93
C ARG A 276 7.83 1.07 20.87
N GLU A 277 9.09 1.25 21.30
CA GLU A 277 10.26 1.51 20.45
C GLU A 277 9.92 2.58 19.40
N PRO A 278 9.85 3.85 19.83
CA PRO A 278 9.38 4.91 18.98
C PRO A 278 10.43 5.26 17.93
N ASP A 279 10.03 5.20 16.67
CA ASP A 279 10.83 5.60 15.51
C ASP A 279 10.57 7.09 15.20
N ALA A 280 9.74 7.40 14.20
CA ALA A 280 9.46 8.78 13.82
C ALA A 280 8.73 9.58 14.91
N VAL A 281 9.06 10.87 15.03
CA VAL A 281 8.43 11.80 15.99
C VAL A 281 8.10 13.16 15.37
N ARG A 282 6.94 13.73 15.75
CA ARG A 282 6.53 15.10 15.42
C ARG A 282 5.81 15.80 16.55
N TRP A 283 6.10 17.08 16.75
CA TRP A 283 5.32 17.93 17.64
C TRP A 283 3.92 18.20 17.07
N ILE A 284 2.90 18.00 17.90
CA ILE A 284 1.51 18.42 17.61
C ILE A 284 1.34 19.90 17.96
N ASP A 285 1.88 20.29 19.11
CA ASP A 285 1.92 21.64 19.64
C ASP A 285 3.13 21.80 20.58
N ASN A 286 3.17 22.82 21.44
CA ASN A 286 4.32 23.06 22.31
C ASN A 286 4.39 22.14 23.56
N ASP A 287 3.33 21.35 23.80
CA ASP A 287 3.23 20.48 24.96
C ASP A 287 3.05 19.01 24.58
N ARG A 288 2.59 18.70 23.37
CA ARG A 288 2.28 17.34 22.90
C ARG A 288 3.04 17.01 21.62
N PHE A 289 3.49 15.77 21.51
CA PHE A 289 4.08 15.20 20.31
C PHE A 289 3.58 13.78 20.08
N VAL A 290 3.70 13.29 18.86
CA VAL A 290 3.28 11.96 18.43
C VAL A 290 4.47 11.15 17.93
N THR A 291 4.49 9.86 18.24
CA THR A 291 5.48 8.89 17.74
C THR A 291 4.82 7.75 16.97
N ALA A 292 5.49 7.22 15.96
CA ALA A 292 5.22 5.90 15.40
C ALA A 292 5.90 4.86 16.29
N ASN A 293 5.21 3.76 16.60
CA ASN A 293 5.74 2.69 17.43
C ASN A 293 6.12 1.49 16.54
N GLU A 294 7.07 1.74 15.63
CA GLU A 294 7.54 0.83 14.58
C GLU A 294 8.25 -0.37 15.20
N GLY A 295 9.30 -0.07 15.95
CA GLY A 295 10.15 -0.98 16.69
C GLY A 295 11.10 -1.75 15.79
N ASP A 296 12.38 -1.77 16.14
CA ASP A 296 13.43 -2.37 15.30
C ASP A 296 14.16 -3.53 16.01
N TRP A 297 14.19 -3.56 17.35
CA TRP A 297 14.93 -4.59 18.09
C TRP A 297 14.04 -5.55 18.91
N LYS A 298 13.33 -5.05 19.93
CA LYS A 298 12.58 -5.87 20.90
C LYS A 298 11.12 -5.43 21.05
N GLY A 299 10.69 -4.43 20.29
CA GLY A 299 9.41 -3.76 20.40
C GLY A 299 8.64 -3.77 19.09
N GLY A 300 7.89 -2.69 18.87
CA GLY A 300 6.94 -2.55 17.78
C GLY A 300 5.52 -2.85 18.26
N SER A 301 4.90 -1.82 18.83
CA SER A 301 3.55 -1.94 19.41
C SER A 301 2.43 -1.70 18.39
N ARG A 302 2.74 -1.73 17.09
CA ARG A 302 1.78 -1.74 15.96
C ARG A 302 0.84 -0.53 15.93
N GLY A 303 1.28 0.58 16.50
CA GLY A 303 0.44 1.75 16.73
C GLY A 303 1.22 3.04 16.73
N PHE A 304 0.56 4.11 17.14
CA PHE A 304 1.18 5.40 17.40
C PHE A 304 0.75 5.91 18.78
N THR A 305 1.57 6.77 19.37
CA THR A 305 1.34 7.31 20.71
C THR A 305 1.41 8.82 20.71
N ILE A 306 0.48 9.49 21.40
CA ILE A 306 0.59 10.91 21.71
C ILE A 306 1.11 11.04 23.14
N PHE A 307 2.26 11.67 23.29
CA PHE A 307 2.87 12.00 24.57
C PHE A 307 2.72 13.49 24.87
N ARG A 308 2.70 13.81 26.17
CA ARG A 308 3.04 15.15 26.65
C ARG A 308 4.55 15.22 26.87
N LYS A 309 5.11 16.43 26.79
CA LYS A 309 6.55 16.66 26.97
C LYS A 309 7.10 16.24 28.35
N ASP A 310 6.25 16.01 29.34
CA ASP A 310 6.63 15.50 30.66
C ASP A 310 6.67 13.96 30.75
N GLY A 311 6.32 13.25 29.68
CA GLY A 311 6.29 11.79 29.61
C GLY A 311 4.93 11.15 29.83
N THR A 312 3.88 11.95 30.09
CA THR A 312 2.53 11.42 30.19
C THR A 312 2.04 10.91 28.82
N VAL A 313 1.61 9.66 28.75
CA VAL A 313 0.88 9.12 27.59
C VAL A 313 -0.53 9.72 27.59
N GLU A 314 -0.83 10.53 26.58
CA GLU A 314 -2.15 11.16 26.41
C GLU A 314 -3.09 10.27 25.59
N PHE A 315 -2.56 9.58 24.59
CA PHE A 315 -3.31 8.64 23.76
C PHE A 315 -2.39 7.54 23.22
N ASP A 316 -2.92 6.34 23.07
CA ASP A 316 -2.29 5.21 22.39
C ASP A 316 -3.33 4.57 21.45
N SER A 317 -2.94 4.29 20.21
CA SER A 317 -3.88 3.76 19.22
C SER A 317 -4.28 2.30 19.48
N GLY A 318 -3.48 1.55 20.25
CA GLY A 318 -3.62 0.10 20.37
C GLY A 318 -3.75 -0.56 18.99
N SER A 319 -4.70 -1.49 18.87
CA SER A 319 -4.97 -2.25 17.63
C SER A 319 -5.69 -1.46 16.52
N THR A 320 -5.98 -0.17 16.72
CA THR A 320 -6.82 0.61 15.79
C THR A 320 -6.23 0.65 14.38
N VAL A 321 -4.91 0.77 14.27
CA VAL A 321 -4.20 0.88 12.99
C VAL A 321 -4.27 -0.44 12.21
N ASP A 322 -3.93 -1.56 12.87
CA ASP A 322 -4.12 -2.91 12.30
C ASP A 322 -5.57 -3.13 11.86
N HIS A 323 -6.56 -2.75 12.68
CA HIS A 323 -7.98 -2.93 12.32
C HIS A 323 -8.37 -2.14 11.07
N ILE A 324 -7.84 -0.94 10.89
CA ILE A 324 -8.07 -0.16 9.68
C ILE A 324 -7.42 -0.87 8.48
N ALA A 325 -6.16 -1.29 8.58
CA ALA A 325 -5.46 -2.01 7.50
C ALA A 325 -6.21 -3.30 7.10
N ILE A 326 -6.68 -4.10 8.07
CA ILE A 326 -7.47 -5.32 7.83
C ILE A 326 -8.75 -4.99 7.08
N ARG A 327 -9.47 -3.95 7.52
CA ARG A 327 -10.75 -3.55 6.92
C ARG A 327 -10.58 -3.14 5.46
N LEU A 328 -9.43 -2.57 5.11
CA LEU A 328 -9.10 -2.10 3.78
C LEU A 328 -8.45 -3.16 2.89
N GLY A 329 -8.12 -4.35 3.43
CA GLY A 329 -7.44 -5.41 2.68
C GLY A 329 -5.93 -5.20 2.55
N HIS A 330 -5.35 -4.31 3.35
CA HIS A 330 -3.93 -3.92 3.32
C HIS A 330 -3.09 -4.57 4.43
N TYR A 331 -3.68 -5.40 5.28
CA TYR A 331 -2.95 -5.99 6.40
C TYR A 331 -2.05 -7.15 5.93
N PRO A 332 -0.72 -7.09 6.17
CA PRO A 332 0.23 -8.08 5.69
C PRO A 332 0.27 -9.30 6.63
N GLU A 333 -0.52 -10.34 6.34
CA GLU A 333 -0.61 -11.57 7.16
C GLU A 333 0.76 -12.17 7.51
N ARG A 334 1.72 -12.11 6.57
CA ARG A 334 3.07 -12.65 6.77
C ARG A 334 3.84 -11.95 7.90
N ARG A 335 3.39 -10.77 8.33
CA ARG A 335 3.94 -9.97 9.43
C ARG A 335 3.12 -10.12 10.72
N SER A 336 2.07 -10.94 10.77
CA SER A 336 1.25 -11.16 11.98
C SER A 336 2.08 -11.62 13.17
N ALA A 337 3.04 -12.52 12.99
CA ALA A 337 3.93 -12.95 14.07
C ALA A 337 5.04 -11.93 14.44
N ALA A 338 5.09 -10.81 13.71
CA ALA A 338 6.05 -9.71 13.90
C ALA A 338 5.29 -8.44 14.32
N LYS A 339 5.45 -7.35 13.57
CA LYS A 339 5.01 -5.99 13.92
C LYS A 339 3.69 -5.56 13.22
N GLY A 340 2.97 -6.50 12.59
CA GLY A 340 1.65 -6.23 12.00
C GLY A 340 1.71 -5.26 10.81
N SER A 341 0.89 -4.20 10.85
CA SER A 341 0.82 -3.19 9.77
C SER A 341 1.98 -2.17 9.74
N GLU A 342 2.74 -2.08 10.83
CA GLU A 342 3.99 -1.31 10.96
C GLU A 342 3.89 0.20 10.68
N PRO A 343 3.41 0.97 11.67
CA PRO A 343 3.53 2.42 11.64
C PRO A 343 5.00 2.83 11.80
N GLU A 344 5.54 3.55 10.83
CA GLU A 344 6.94 3.98 10.76
C GLU A 344 7.00 5.51 10.57
N GLY A 345 6.38 6.03 9.51
CA GLY A 345 6.32 7.47 9.26
C GLY A 345 5.28 8.22 10.11
N ILE A 346 5.65 9.41 10.62
CA ILE A 346 4.72 10.37 11.24
C ILE A 346 4.91 11.77 10.66
N GLU A 347 3.79 12.43 10.35
CA GLU A 347 3.77 13.84 10.00
C GLU A 347 2.60 14.58 10.65
N VAL A 348 2.79 15.87 10.98
CA VAL A 348 1.73 16.72 11.52
C VAL A 348 1.59 18.00 10.70
N GLY A 349 0.38 18.27 10.20
CA GLY A 349 0.08 19.46 9.39
C GLY A 349 -1.18 20.18 9.86
N THR A 350 -1.18 21.52 9.78
CA THR A 350 -2.38 22.32 10.08
C THR A 350 -2.99 22.88 8.80
N TYR A 351 -4.13 22.32 8.37
CA TYR A 351 -4.85 22.69 7.16
C TYR A 351 -6.08 23.53 7.52
N GLY A 352 -5.97 24.84 7.38
CA GLY A 352 -6.98 25.76 7.90
C GLY A 352 -7.05 25.67 9.43
N ASN A 353 -8.21 25.27 9.96
CA ASN A 353 -8.39 25.08 11.40
C ASN A 353 -8.13 23.65 11.88
N ASP A 354 -7.91 22.71 10.94
CA ASP A 354 -7.75 21.30 11.28
C ASP A 354 -6.27 20.96 11.43
N ARG A 355 -5.90 20.50 12.63
CA ARG A 355 -4.60 19.87 12.86
C ARG A 355 -4.74 18.38 12.60
N LEU A 356 -3.94 17.89 11.65
CA LEU A 356 -3.99 16.52 11.18
C LEU A 356 -2.69 15.80 11.51
N ILE A 357 -2.82 14.53 11.88
CA ILE A 357 -1.74 13.58 12.12
C ILE A 357 -1.80 12.56 10.98
N PHE A 358 -0.69 12.37 10.28
CA PHE A 358 -0.52 11.38 9.24
C PHE A 358 0.36 10.26 9.78
N VAL A 359 -0.10 9.03 9.64
CA VAL A 359 0.59 7.82 10.13
C VAL A 359 0.84 6.91 8.93
N GLY A 360 2.10 6.78 8.54
CA GLY A 360 2.56 5.94 7.43
C GLY A 360 2.75 4.51 7.91
N LEU A 361 2.12 3.57 7.20
CA LEU A 361 2.18 2.15 7.48
C LEU A 361 3.03 1.49 6.40
N GLU A 362 4.27 1.18 6.72
CA GLU A 362 5.28 0.72 5.77
C GLU A 362 4.80 -0.57 5.09
N ARG A 363 4.58 -1.64 5.88
CA ARG A 363 4.22 -2.95 5.33
C ARG A 363 2.78 -3.04 4.83
N ALA A 364 1.90 -2.16 5.30
CA ALA A 364 0.54 -2.08 4.78
C ALA A 364 0.40 -1.15 3.55
N SER A 365 1.45 -0.39 3.21
CA SER A 365 1.45 0.54 2.07
C SER A 365 0.31 1.58 2.11
N LEU A 366 0.03 2.10 3.30
CA LEU A 366 -1.05 3.04 3.59
C LEU A 366 -0.56 4.27 4.36
N VAL A 367 -1.27 5.39 4.20
CA VAL A 367 -1.19 6.51 5.14
C VAL A 367 -2.56 6.73 5.78
N LEU A 368 -2.62 6.69 7.10
CA LEU A 368 -3.83 6.99 7.87
C LEU A 368 -3.85 8.45 8.28
N VAL A 369 -4.99 9.12 8.11
CA VAL A 369 -5.18 10.53 8.49
C VAL A 369 -6.09 10.61 9.69
N PHE A 370 -5.59 11.20 10.77
CA PHE A 370 -6.35 11.49 11.98
C PHE A 370 -6.44 13.00 12.21
N LYS A 371 -7.54 13.46 12.78
CA LYS A 371 -7.70 14.82 13.28
C LYS A 371 -7.36 14.86 14.76
N ASP A 372 -6.45 15.74 15.16
CA ASP A 372 -6.24 16.08 16.57
C ASP A 372 -7.47 16.82 17.10
N GLU A 373 -8.11 16.26 18.11
CA GLU A 373 -9.32 16.81 18.76
C GLU A 373 -8.97 17.74 19.94
N GLY A 374 -7.67 17.98 20.16
CA GLY A 374 -7.13 18.81 21.23
C GLY A 374 -6.74 18.02 22.48
N ALA A 375 -6.09 18.70 23.42
CA ALA A 375 -5.51 18.09 24.60
C ALA A 375 -6.53 17.26 25.41
N GLY A 376 -6.15 16.03 25.74
CA GLY A 376 -6.95 15.08 26.53
C GLY A 376 -8.12 14.45 25.77
N ARG A 377 -8.19 14.61 24.44
CA ARG A 377 -9.21 13.99 23.58
C ARG A 377 -8.53 13.08 22.57
N ALA A 378 -9.08 11.88 22.40
CA ALA A 378 -8.58 10.94 21.39
C ALA A 378 -8.68 11.54 19.98
N PRO A 379 -7.66 11.38 19.13
CA PRO A 379 -7.72 11.82 17.75
C PRO A 379 -8.78 11.01 16.98
N ARG A 380 -9.44 11.65 16.02
CA ARG A 380 -10.50 11.03 15.22
C ARG A 380 -9.96 10.60 13.86
N PHE A 381 -10.13 9.33 13.50
CA PHE A 381 -9.82 8.84 12.16
C PHE A 381 -10.69 9.57 11.12
N LEU A 382 -10.04 10.12 10.08
CA LEU A 382 -10.72 10.81 8.98
C LEU A 382 -10.82 9.91 7.74
N GLN A 383 -9.70 9.32 7.32
CA GLN A 383 -9.60 8.54 6.09
C GLN A 383 -8.25 7.79 6.01
N ALA A 384 -8.15 6.87 5.06
CA ALA A 384 -6.90 6.24 4.64
C ALA A 384 -6.56 6.65 3.20
N LEU A 385 -5.27 6.74 2.91
CA LEU A 385 -4.72 7.11 1.61
C LEU A 385 -3.91 5.93 1.05
N PRO A 386 -4.19 5.48 -0.19
CA PRO A 386 -3.42 4.41 -0.81
C PRO A 386 -2.06 4.95 -1.24
N GLY A 387 -0.97 4.34 -0.76
CA GLY A 387 0.42 4.76 -1.00
C GLY A 387 1.08 4.06 -2.20
N GLY A 388 2.37 4.34 -2.39
CA GLY A 388 3.26 3.38 -3.03
C GLY A 388 3.63 2.25 -2.06
N ILE A 389 4.52 1.35 -2.47
CA ILE A 389 4.95 0.22 -1.64
C ILE A 389 5.99 0.73 -0.63
N ALA A 390 5.78 0.42 0.66
CA ALA A 390 6.63 0.89 1.78
C ALA A 390 6.73 2.43 1.87
N PRO A 391 5.62 3.13 2.22
CA PRO A 391 5.61 4.57 2.44
C PRO A 391 6.30 4.91 3.77
N GLU A 392 7.26 5.82 3.70
CA GLU A 392 8.15 6.11 4.82
C GLU A 392 8.22 7.63 5.06
N GLY A 393 8.77 8.38 4.09
CA GLY A 393 8.79 9.84 4.13
C GLY A 393 7.41 10.46 3.95
N LEU A 394 6.94 11.17 4.97
CA LEU A 394 5.65 11.88 4.95
C LEU A 394 5.87 13.39 5.05
N LEU A 395 5.11 14.17 4.27
CA LEU A 395 5.28 15.62 4.22
C LEU A 395 3.96 16.36 4.04
N ALA A 396 3.63 17.21 5.02
CA ALA A 396 2.52 18.14 4.92
C ALA A 396 2.95 19.43 4.19
N ILE A 397 2.13 19.90 3.25
CA ILE A 397 2.30 21.20 2.57
C ILE A 397 0.97 22.00 2.68
N PRO A 398 0.62 22.47 3.90
CA PRO A 398 -0.72 23.00 4.14
C PRO A 398 -1.03 24.29 3.37
N GLN A 399 -0.02 25.12 3.10
CA GLN A 399 -0.15 26.34 2.30
C GLN A 399 -0.59 26.09 0.86
N ARG A 400 -0.50 24.85 0.38
CA ARG A 400 -1.02 24.41 -0.92
C ARG A 400 -2.16 23.38 -0.81
N ASN A 401 -2.62 23.09 0.41
CA ASN A 401 -3.54 21.98 0.68
C ASN A 401 -3.02 20.62 0.17
N LEU A 402 -1.70 20.41 0.14
CA LEU A 402 -1.14 19.13 -0.32
C LEU A 402 -0.61 18.30 0.84
N PHE A 403 -0.62 16.99 0.66
CA PHE A 403 0.14 16.03 1.43
C PHE A 403 0.93 15.15 0.46
N VAL A 404 2.14 14.76 0.84
CA VAL A 404 3.04 13.96 0.01
C VAL A 404 3.54 12.77 0.82
N SER A 405 3.61 11.61 0.18
CA SER A 405 4.27 10.41 0.71
C SER A 405 5.32 9.93 -0.29
N ALA A 406 6.53 9.67 0.20
CA ALA A 406 7.58 8.95 -0.50
C ALA A 406 7.50 7.47 -0.13
N SER A 407 7.69 6.59 -1.11
CA SER A 407 7.62 5.14 -0.94
C SER A 407 8.89 4.52 -1.50
N GLU A 408 9.61 3.80 -0.66
CA GLU A 408 11.01 3.44 -0.89
C GLU A 408 11.18 2.16 -1.72
N ALA A 409 10.24 1.22 -1.64
CA ALA A 409 10.41 -0.08 -2.25
C ALA A 409 10.46 -0.02 -3.79
N ASP A 410 11.47 -0.67 -4.35
CA ASP A 410 11.68 -0.81 -5.79
C ASP A 410 11.75 -2.28 -6.21
N LEU A 411 10.71 -2.72 -6.90
CA LEU A 411 10.53 -4.10 -7.37
C LEU A 411 10.85 -4.24 -8.87
N GLY A 412 11.55 -3.27 -9.47
CA GLY A 412 11.82 -3.24 -10.91
C GLY A 412 12.55 -4.46 -11.45
N GLU A 413 13.47 -5.04 -10.67
CA GLU A 413 14.16 -6.28 -11.04
C GLU A 413 13.23 -7.50 -11.11
N LYS A 414 12.14 -7.48 -10.32
CA LYS A 414 11.08 -8.49 -10.33
C LYS A 414 9.98 -8.17 -11.36
N GLY A 415 10.08 -7.05 -12.07
CA GLY A 415 9.03 -6.56 -12.98
C GLY A 415 7.85 -5.86 -12.30
N GLY A 416 7.97 -5.54 -11.01
CA GLY A 416 6.94 -4.88 -10.21
C GLY A 416 7.03 -3.35 -10.20
N ALA A 417 6.23 -2.72 -9.34
CA ALA A 417 6.25 -1.28 -9.13
C ALA A 417 7.61 -0.79 -8.60
N ARG A 418 8.02 0.40 -9.03
CA ARG A 418 9.27 1.05 -8.59
C ARG A 418 8.96 2.04 -7.47
N SER A 419 10.01 2.49 -6.78
CA SER A 419 9.92 3.58 -5.79
C SER A 419 9.24 4.82 -6.38
N ALA A 420 8.41 5.48 -5.57
CA ALA A 420 7.55 6.55 -6.05
C ALA A 420 7.19 7.58 -4.97
N VAL A 421 6.92 8.80 -5.42
CA VAL A 421 6.37 9.89 -4.61
C VAL A 421 4.93 10.14 -5.00
N THR A 422 4.01 10.02 -4.05
CA THR A 422 2.56 10.22 -4.25
C THR A 422 2.10 11.55 -3.66
N ILE A 423 1.31 12.30 -4.42
CA ILE A 423 0.81 13.63 -4.06
C ILE A 423 -0.71 13.56 -3.90
N TYR A 424 -1.19 14.08 -2.79
CA TYR A 424 -2.60 14.18 -2.44
C TYR A 424 -3.00 15.64 -2.26
N GLU A 425 -4.21 16.00 -2.67
CA GLU A 425 -4.79 17.34 -2.48
C GLU A 425 -6.01 17.27 -1.57
N ARG A 426 -6.04 18.17 -0.59
CA ARG A 426 -7.16 18.35 0.32
C ARG A 426 -8.20 19.27 -0.30
N SER A 427 -9.43 18.78 -0.46
CA SER A 427 -10.53 19.56 -1.01
C SER A 427 -11.90 19.05 -0.53
N GLU A 428 -12.98 19.69 -0.96
CA GLU A 428 -14.36 19.23 -0.75
C GLU A 428 -14.80 18.19 -1.79
N ALA A 429 -13.91 17.74 -2.68
CA ALA A 429 -14.21 16.68 -3.64
C ALA A 429 -14.60 15.38 -2.90
N PRO A 430 -15.50 14.55 -3.44
CA PRO A 430 -15.83 13.28 -2.82
C PRO A 430 -14.59 12.39 -2.66
N VAL A 431 -14.50 11.68 -1.54
CA VAL A 431 -13.47 10.66 -1.29
C VAL A 431 -13.51 9.60 -2.40
N THR A 432 -12.36 9.31 -3.00
CA THR A 432 -12.26 8.31 -4.08
C THR A 432 -11.73 6.94 -3.65
N TYR A 433 -11.20 6.82 -2.42
CA TYR A 433 -10.67 5.58 -1.86
C TYR A 433 -11.07 5.47 -0.37
N PRO A 434 -11.45 4.29 0.15
CA PRO A 434 -11.45 2.98 -0.52
C PRO A 434 -12.63 2.79 -1.48
N THR A 435 -12.50 1.80 -2.36
CA THR A 435 -13.59 1.38 -3.29
C THR A 435 -14.33 0.13 -2.80
N ILE A 436 -13.67 -0.68 -1.96
CA ILE A 436 -14.20 -1.85 -1.27
C ILE A 436 -13.61 -1.94 0.14
N VAL A 437 -14.40 -2.40 1.11
CA VAL A 437 -14.00 -2.61 2.51
C VAL A 437 -14.65 -3.87 3.06
N SER A 438 -14.18 -4.39 4.19
CA SER A 438 -14.91 -5.42 4.93
C SER A 438 -15.80 -4.84 6.04
N ALA A 439 -16.83 -5.59 6.39
CA ALA A 439 -17.62 -5.36 7.60
C ALA A 439 -16.90 -5.93 8.84
N ASP A 440 -17.36 -5.51 10.01
CA ASP A 440 -16.95 -6.13 11.27
C ASP A 440 -17.82 -7.37 11.53
N VAL A 441 -17.17 -8.46 11.94
CA VAL A 441 -17.78 -9.71 12.38
C VAL A 441 -17.34 -9.95 13.81
N ASP A 442 -18.28 -10.16 14.72
CA ASP A 442 -18.03 -10.34 16.17
C ASP A 442 -17.20 -9.21 16.81
N GLY A 443 -17.36 -7.98 16.29
CA GLY A 443 -16.73 -6.77 16.85
C GLY A 443 -15.31 -6.48 16.34
N VAL A 444 -14.82 -7.24 15.37
CA VAL A 444 -13.51 -7.03 14.72
C VAL A 444 -13.63 -7.10 13.19
N PRO A 445 -12.76 -6.43 12.42
CA PRO A 445 -12.85 -6.43 10.96
C PRO A 445 -12.62 -7.84 10.38
N LEU A 446 -13.44 -8.23 9.42
CA LEU A 446 -13.24 -9.46 8.65
C LEU A 446 -11.98 -9.32 7.79
N GLY A 447 -10.99 -10.18 8.00
CA GLY A 447 -9.76 -10.18 7.22
C GLY A 447 -9.94 -10.72 5.79
N TRP A 448 -9.37 -10.02 4.81
CA TRP A 448 -9.51 -10.32 3.40
C TRP A 448 -8.32 -9.75 2.61
N GLY A 449 -8.23 -10.17 1.36
CA GLY A 449 -7.26 -9.73 0.35
C GLY A 449 -7.32 -10.72 -0.81
N ALA A 450 -6.42 -10.55 -1.75
CA ALA A 450 -6.17 -11.45 -2.87
C ALA A 450 -7.43 -11.91 -3.62
N LEU A 451 -8.22 -10.95 -4.11
CA LEU A 451 -9.50 -11.20 -4.76
C LEU A 451 -9.30 -11.65 -6.21
N SER A 452 -9.23 -12.96 -6.42
CA SER A 452 -8.79 -13.58 -7.68
C SER A 452 -9.91 -13.97 -8.65
N GLY A 453 -11.20 -13.83 -8.26
CA GLY A 453 -12.32 -14.10 -9.16
C GLY A 453 -13.62 -13.48 -8.67
N LEU A 454 -14.62 -13.32 -9.54
CA LEU A 454 -15.90 -12.70 -9.18
C LEU A 454 -17.10 -13.39 -9.82
N ALA A 455 -18.13 -13.69 -9.02
CA ALA A 455 -19.40 -14.23 -9.51
C ALA A 455 -20.58 -13.40 -9.00
N ALA A 456 -21.60 -13.21 -9.84
CA ALA A 456 -22.83 -12.59 -9.40
C ALA A 456 -23.71 -13.56 -8.60
N HIS A 457 -24.38 -13.05 -7.56
CA HIS A 457 -25.44 -13.78 -6.89
C HIS A 457 -26.59 -14.02 -7.88
N PRO A 458 -27.13 -15.25 -7.98
CA PRO A 458 -28.10 -15.60 -9.02
C PRO A 458 -29.41 -14.79 -8.92
N GLU A 459 -29.79 -14.40 -7.71
CA GLU A 459 -31.09 -13.75 -7.47
C GLU A 459 -31.02 -12.28 -7.04
N LEU A 460 -29.89 -11.79 -6.55
CA LEU A 460 -29.82 -10.51 -5.85
C LEU A 460 -28.88 -9.56 -6.62
N PRO A 461 -29.41 -8.53 -7.30
CA PRO A 461 -28.58 -7.55 -8.01
C PRO A 461 -27.60 -6.86 -7.07
N GLY A 462 -26.38 -6.61 -7.55
CA GLY A 462 -25.31 -6.03 -6.73
C GLY A 462 -24.83 -6.88 -5.55
N ARG A 463 -25.24 -8.15 -5.43
CA ARG A 463 -24.61 -9.12 -4.51
C ARG A 463 -23.67 -9.99 -5.32
N LEU A 464 -22.45 -10.16 -4.84
CA LEU A 464 -21.39 -10.89 -5.54
C LEU A 464 -20.69 -11.85 -4.59
N PHE A 465 -19.98 -12.81 -5.15
CA PHE A 465 -19.04 -13.69 -4.47
C PHE A 465 -17.65 -13.50 -5.08
N SER A 466 -16.62 -13.55 -4.26
CA SER A 466 -15.23 -13.59 -4.71
C SER A 466 -14.50 -14.74 -4.02
N VAL A 467 -13.33 -15.13 -4.53
CA VAL A 467 -12.46 -16.14 -3.90
C VAL A 467 -11.15 -15.50 -3.49
N THR A 468 -10.54 -16.05 -2.44
CA THR A 468 -9.15 -15.77 -2.08
C THR A 468 -8.25 -16.79 -2.78
N ASP A 469 -7.16 -16.34 -3.38
CA ASP A 469 -6.11 -17.20 -3.95
C ASP A 469 -5.25 -17.90 -2.88
N SER A 470 -4.12 -18.49 -3.29
CA SER A 470 -3.17 -19.16 -2.38
C SER A 470 -2.40 -18.25 -1.43
N ALA A 471 -2.56 -16.92 -1.46
CA ALA A 471 -2.04 -16.02 -0.43
C ALA A 471 -2.65 -16.30 0.94
N TYR A 472 -3.86 -16.88 0.98
CA TYR A 472 -4.56 -17.24 2.22
C TYR A 472 -4.89 -18.73 2.30
N THR A 473 -4.92 -19.25 3.52
CA THR A 473 -5.32 -20.63 3.79
C THR A 473 -6.11 -20.69 5.10
N PRO A 474 -7.24 -21.43 5.18
CA PRO A 474 -7.88 -22.19 4.10
C PRO A 474 -8.49 -21.26 3.04
N SER A 475 -8.81 -21.81 1.87
CA SER A 475 -9.48 -21.04 0.81
C SER A 475 -10.86 -20.57 1.28
N ARG A 476 -11.26 -19.37 0.87
CA ARG A 476 -12.53 -18.77 1.25
C ARG A 476 -13.28 -18.23 0.05
N ILE A 477 -14.61 -18.31 0.11
CA ILE A 477 -15.52 -17.57 -0.76
C ILE A 477 -16.03 -16.37 0.05
N LEU A 478 -15.73 -15.16 -0.42
CA LEU A 478 -16.11 -13.91 0.22
C LEU A 478 -17.44 -13.39 -0.36
N GLU A 479 -18.31 -12.89 0.50
CA GLU A 479 -19.62 -12.34 0.11
C GLU A 479 -19.55 -10.82 0.03
N ILE A 480 -19.95 -10.23 -1.10
CA ILE A 480 -19.81 -8.80 -1.38
C ILE A 480 -21.17 -8.14 -1.61
N ASP A 481 -21.39 -7.02 -0.93
CA ASP A 481 -22.48 -6.06 -1.13
C ASP A 481 -21.99 -4.87 -1.97
N ALA A 482 -22.17 -4.94 -3.29
CA ALA A 482 -21.87 -3.86 -4.21
C ALA A 482 -23.02 -2.84 -4.35
N THR A 483 -24.11 -3.00 -3.58
CA THR A 483 -25.17 -1.97 -3.50
C THR A 483 -24.77 -0.80 -2.58
N LYS A 484 -23.75 -1.02 -1.75
CA LYS A 484 -23.12 0.00 -0.89
C LYS A 484 -21.97 0.70 -1.63
N LYS A 485 -21.62 1.89 -1.14
CA LYS A 485 -20.43 2.65 -1.58
C LYS A 485 -19.64 3.11 -0.34
N PRO A 486 -18.41 2.63 -0.12
CA PRO A 486 -17.71 1.58 -0.87
C PRO A 486 -18.46 0.23 -0.86
N ALA A 487 -18.13 -0.66 -1.80
CA ALA A 487 -18.62 -2.03 -1.76
C ALA A 487 -18.18 -2.69 -0.43
N THR A 488 -19.00 -3.57 0.14
CA THR A 488 -18.73 -4.15 1.46
C THR A 488 -18.64 -5.66 1.41
N ILE A 489 -17.52 -6.24 1.83
CA ILE A 489 -17.41 -7.68 2.11
C ILE A 489 -18.14 -7.95 3.42
N THR A 490 -19.25 -8.68 3.36
CA THR A 490 -20.16 -8.90 4.49
C THR A 490 -19.96 -10.23 5.20
N GLY A 491 -19.25 -11.17 4.59
CA GLY A 491 -19.11 -12.52 5.12
C GLY A 491 -18.06 -13.33 4.35
N ALA A 492 -17.75 -14.49 4.89
CA ALA A 492 -16.83 -15.45 4.28
C ALA A 492 -17.31 -16.88 4.55
N ILE A 493 -17.28 -17.70 3.51
CA ILE A 493 -17.55 -19.14 3.56
C ILE A 493 -16.21 -19.86 3.44
N THR A 494 -15.86 -20.66 4.44
CA THR A 494 -14.65 -21.49 4.38
C THR A 494 -14.87 -22.67 3.44
N VAL A 495 -13.95 -22.87 2.49
CA VAL A 495 -13.96 -24.06 1.65
C VAL A 495 -13.50 -25.25 2.48
N THR A 496 -14.27 -26.34 2.42
CA THR A 496 -14.02 -27.56 3.20
C THR A 496 -14.06 -28.78 2.31
N LYS A 497 -13.28 -29.80 2.68
CA LYS A 497 -13.30 -31.14 2.07
C LYS A 497 -13.31 -32.17 3.18
N ASP A 498 -14.20 -33.16 3.08
CA ASP A 498 -14.38 -34.21 4.09
C ASP A 498 -14.55 -33.63 5.52
N GLY A 499 -15.28 -32.52 5.63
CA GLY A 499 -15.56 -31.81 6.89
C GLY A 499 -14.37 -31.02 7.48
N LYS A 500 -13.27 -30.87 6.75
CA LYS A 500 -12.08 -30.11 7.19
C LYS A 500 -11.82 -28.91 6.28
N PRO A 501 -11.24 -27.80 6.79
CA PRO A 501 -10.80 -26.70 5.94
C PRO A 501 -9.85 -27.20 4.84
N ALA A 502 -10.03 -26.70 3.62
CA ALA A 502 -9.24 -27.10 2.46
C ALA A 502 -8.61 -25.87 1.80
N SER A 503 -7.44 -26.08 1.19
CA SER A 503 -6.65 -25.02 0.57
C SER A 503 -6.38 -25.38 -0.88
N TYR A 504 -6.68 -24.42 -1.73
CA TYR A 504 -6.57 -24.45 -3.18
C TYR A 504 -6.04 -23.10 -3.64
N ASP A 505 -5.47 -23.08 -4.83
CA ASP A 505 -5.04 -21.84 -5.50
C ASP A 505 -6.21 -21.36 -6.37
N LEU A 506 -7.22 -20.73 -5.75
CA LEU A 506 -8.46 -20.41 -6.44
C LEU A 506 -8.28 -19.16 -7.31
N GLU A 507 -8.62 -19.25 -8.59
CA GLU A 507 -8.52 -18.15 -9.58
C GLU A 507 -9.84 -17.86 -10.30
N GLY A 508 -10.90 -18.61 -9.99
CA GLY A 508 -12.18 -18.42 -10.67
C GLY A 508 -13.35 -18.95 -9.86
N ILE A 509 -14.49 -18.26 -9.96
CA ILE A 509 -15.75 -18.65 -9.33
C ILE A 509 -16.94 -18.43 -10.27
N ALA A 510 -17.86 -19.39 -10.29
CA ALA A 510 -19.17 -19.23 -10.91
C ALA A 510 -20.28 -19.77 -10.01
N THR A 511 -21.41 -19.06 -9.95
CA THR A 511 -22.60 -19.54 -9.23
C THR A 511 -23.33 -20.60 -10.06
N ARG A 512 -23.80 -21.66 -9.40
CA ARG A 512 -24.52 -22.76 -10.05
C ARG A 512 -26.02 -22.49 -10.08
N PRO A 513 -26.74 -22.77 -11.19
CA PRO A 513 -28.20 -22.64 -11.26
C PRO A 513 -28.96 -23.45 -10.21
N GLY A 514 -28.40 -24.58 -9.75
CA GLY A 514 -28.96 -25.43 -8.69
C GLY A 514 -28.50 -25.08 -7.27
N GLY A 515 -27.76 -23.99 -7.09
CA GLY A 515 -27.12 -23.61 -5.83
C GLY A 515 -25.68 -24.16 -5.70
N GLY A 516 -24.87 -23.44 -4.92
CA GLY A 516 -23.43 -23.70 -4.79
C GLY A 516 -22.60 -23.05 -5.91
N PHE A 517 -21.38 -23.54 -6.07
CA PHE A 517 -20.35 -22.91 -6.87
C PHE A 517 -19.58 -23.92 -7.74
N TRP A 518 -19.08 -23.44 -8.86
CA TRP A 518 -17.92 -24.03 -9.53
C TRP A 518 -16.72 -23.13 -9.21
N LEU A 519 -15.63 -23.72 -8.74
CA LEU A 519 -14.38 -23.01 -8.51
C LEU A 519 -13.30 -23.57 -9.42
N ALA A 520 -12.48 -22.69 -9.98
CA ALA A 520 -11.29 -23.04 -10.72
C ALA A 520 -10.07 -22.88 -9.81
N SER A 521 -9.27 -23.93 -9.68
CA SER A 521 -8.00 -23.88 -8.98
C SER A 521 -6.84 -24.02 -9.95
N GLU A 522 -5.94 -23.04 -9.94
CA GLU A 522 -4.67 -23.10 -10.64
C GLU A 522 -3.80 -24.23 -10.05
N GLY A 523 -3.16 -24.97 -10.94
CA GLY A 523 -2.14 -25.94 -10.58
C GLY A 523 -0.76 -25.40 -10.87
N ALA A 524 0.24 -25.84 -10.10
CA ALA A 524 1.64 -25.55 -10.36
C ALA A 524 2.40 -26.82 -10.78
N PRO A 525 2.09 -27.41 -11.96
CA PRO A 525 2.62 -28.70 -12.38
C PRO A 525 4.13 -28.70 -12.64
N GLU A 526 4.75 -27.52 -12.81
CA GLU A 526 6.19 -27.38 -13.05
C GLU A 526 6.99 -27.17 -11.76
N ARG A 527 6.31 -27.09 -10.60
CA ARG A 527 7.02 -27.07 -9.30
C ARG A 527 7.77 -28.37 -9.10
N LYS A 528 9.05 -28.26 -8.71
CA LYS A 528 9.92 -29.40 -8.41
C LYS A 528 9.43 -30.21 -7.22
N GLU A 529 8.87 -29.51 -6.22
CA GLU A 529 8.36 -30.11 -5.00
C GLU A 529 6.85 -30.01 -4.96
N LYS A 530 6.18 -31.13 -4.69
CA LYS A 530 4.71 -31.24 -4.56
C LYS A 530 3.96 -30.53 -5.71
N PRO A 531 4.19 -30.94 -6.98
CA PRO A 531 3.44 -30.39 -8.09
C PRO A 531 1.95 -30.59 -7.88
N THR A 532 1.17 -29.55 -8.13
CA THR A 532 -0.29 -29.59 -8.10
C THR A 532 -0.82 -29.53 -9.53
N GLY A 533 -1.93 -30.23 -9.77
CA GLY A 533 -2.64 -30.15 -11.04
C GLY A 533 -3.72 -29.07 -11.00
N ASN A 534 -4.09 -28.57 -12.17
CA ASN A 534 -5.29 -27.74 -12.31
C ASN A 534 -6.53 -28.55 -11.93
N LEU A 535 -7.43 -27.95 -11.14
CA LEU A 535 -8.64 -28.61 -10.66
C LEU A 535 -9.88 -27.74 -10.91
N LEU A 536 -10.93 -28.38 -11.43
CA LEU A 536 -12.29 -27.83 -11.36
C LEU A 536 -12.98 -28.44 -10.14
N LEU A 537 -13.53 -27.59 -9.28
CA LEU A 537 -14.15 -27.99 -8.02
C LEU A 537 -15.66 -27.75 -8.08
N ARG A 538 -16.45 -28.79 -7.80
CA ARG A 538 -17.87 -28.63 -7.52
C ARG A 538 -18.06 -28.39 -6.03
N VAL A 539 -18.62 -27.25 -5.66
CA VAL A 539 -18.74 -26.83 -4.27
C VAL A 539 -20.19 -26.53 -3.91
N SER A 540 -20.62 -26.96 -2.73
CA SER A 540 -21.95 -26.68 -2.22
C SER A 540 -22.10 -25.21 -1.78
N ALA A 541 -23.33 -24.75 -1.54
CA ALA A 541 -23.57 -23.39 -1.03
C ALA A 541 -22.94 -23.12 0.35
N LYS A 542 -22.52 -24.17 1.09
CA LYS A 542 -21.84 -24.06 2.38
C LYS A 542 -20.32 -24.13 2.27
N GLY A 543 -19.77 -24.18 1.06
CA GLY A 543 -18.32 -24.31 0.84
C GLY A 543 -17.79 -25.74 0.89
N GLU A 544 -18.64 -26.77 0.93
CA GLU A 544 -18.19 -28.17 0.92
C GLU A 544 -17.84 -28.61 -0.51
N VAL A 545 -16.62 -29.09 -0.72
CA VAL A 545 -16.16 -29.68 -1.99
C VAL A 545 -16.84 -31.03 -2.18
N GLU A 546 -17.74 -31.10 -3.16
CA GLU A 546 -18.51 -32.28 -3.51
C GLU A 546 -17.77 -33.17 -4.52
N GLU A 547 -16.97 -32.56 -5.40
CA GLU A 547 -16.21 -33.26 -6.44
C GLU A 547 -14.97 -32.44 -6.84
N GLU A 548 -13.82 -33.10 -6.95
CA GLU A 548 -12.60 -32.56 -7.56
C GLU A 548 -12.41 -33.19 -8.92
N ILE A 549 -12.26 -32.37 -9.95
CA ILE A 549 -12.21 -32.81 -11.34
C ILE A 549 -10.87 -32.39 -11.91
N ALA A 550 -9.98 -33.38 -12.08
CA ALA A 550 -8.69 -33.20 -12.71
C ALA A 550 -8.79 -33.29 -14.23
N LEU A 551 -7.82 -32.66 -14.90
CA LEU A 551 -7.56 -32.93 -16.32
C LEU A 551 -7.13 -34.39 -16.51
N PRO A 552 -7.49 -35.01 -17.65
CA PRO A 552 -6.89 -36.28 -18.05
C PRO A 552 -5.37 -36.14 -18.17
N GLU A 553 -4.65 -37.19 -17.74
CA GLU A 553 -3.19 -37.18 -17.55
C GLU A 553 -2.41 -36.67 -18.76
N GLU A 554 -2.80 -37.09 -19.97
CA GLU A 554 -2.13 -36.71 -21.21
C GLU A 554 -2.18 -35.19 -21.50
N PHE A 555 -3.22 -34.50 -21.03
CA PHE A 555 -3.37 -33.05 -21.16
C PHE A 555 -2.74 -32.32 -19.99
N ALA A 556 -2.89 -32.86 -18.77
CA ALA A 556 -2.22 -32.33 -17.59
C ALA A 556 -0.69 -32.26 -17.80
N ALA A 557 -0.11 -33.22 -18.52
CA ALA A 557 1.32 -33.23 -18.87
C ALA A 557 1.76 -32.07 -19.79
N LYS A 558 0.83 -31.37 -20.45
CA LYS A 558 1.12 -30.20 -21.30
C LYS A 558 1.00 -28.87 -20.55
N ALA A 559 0.34 -28.88 -19.40
CA ALA A 559 0.16 -27.69 -18.59
C ALA A 559 1.49 -27.10 -18.10
N ILE A 560 1.47 -25.78 -17.93
CA ILE A 560 2.50 -24.99 -17.24
C ILE A 560 1.88 -24.44 -15.94
N ASN A 561 2.65 -23.68 -15.17
CA ASN A 561 2.14 -23.07 -13.93
C ASN A 561 0.98 -22.11 -14.15
N GLN A 562 0.93 -21.41 -15.29
CA GLN A 562 -0.14 -20.47 -15.63
C GLN A 562 -1.34 -21.23 -16.20
N GLY A 563 -2.28 -21.54 -15.32
CA GLY A 563 -3.25 -22.61 -15.43
C GLY A 563 -4.68 -22.12 -15.56
N TYR A 564 -5.56 -22.67 -14.73
CA TYR A 564 -6.98 -22.32 -14.70
C TYR A 564 -7.19 -20.97 -14.05
N GLU A 565 -8.05 -20.17 -14.68
CA GLU A 565 -8.40 -18.81 -14.27
C GLU A 565 -9.93 -18.73 -14.17
N GLY A 566 -10.52 -17.69 -14.78
CA GLY A 566 -11.96 -17.53 -14.88
C GLY A 566 -12.77 -18.76 -15.29
N VAL A 567 -13.92 -18.92 -14.65
CA VAL A 567 -14.87 -20.02 -14.86
C VAL A 567 -16.27 -19.48 -15.08
N ALA A 568 -16.99 -20.03 -16.04
CA ALA A 568 -18.37 -19.68 -16.34
C ALA A 568 -19.25 -20.92 -16.52
N VAL A 569 -20.55 -20.77 -16.31
CA VAL A 569 -21.53 -21.85 -16.46
C VAL A 569 -22.58 -21.48 -17.49
N THR A 570 -22.90 -22.44 -18.35
CA THR A 570 -24.01 -22.36 -19.31
C THR A 570 -24.89 -23.59 -19.21
N GLY A 571 -26.14 -23.47 -19.64
CA GLY A 571 -27.10 -24.58 -19.56
C GLY A 571 -27.48 -24.95 -18.12
N THR A 572 -28.28 -26.00 -17.98
CA THR A 572 -28.70 -26.54 -16.67
C THR A 572 -28.89 -28.05 -16.77
N GLY A 573 -28.88 -28.75 -15.63
CA GLY A 573 -29.15 -30.18 -15.58
C GLY A 573 -28.21 -30.99 -16.47
N GLN A 574 -28.76 -31.78 -17.39
CA GLN A 574 -27.97 -32.62 -18.30
C GLN A 574 -27.18 -31.83 -19.35
N ASP A 575 -27.57 -30.57 -19.59
CA ASP A 575 -26.93 -29.68 -20.55
C ASP A 575 -26.00 -28.64 -19.91
N GLU A 576 -25.82 -28.71 -18.59
CA GLU A 576 -24.83 -27.90 -17.89
C GLU A 576 -23.44 -28.10 -18.52
N THR A 577 -22.79 -26.99 -18.87
CA THR A 577 -21.44 -26.95 -19.43
C THR A 577 -20.65 -25.86 -18.72
N ILE A 578 -19.51 -26.27 -18.17
CA ILE A 578 -18.59 -25.41 -17.46
C ILE A 578 -17.52 -24.98 -18.45
N TRP A 579 -17.23 -23.69 -18.50
CA TRP A 579 -16.22 -23.08 -19.35
C TRP A 579 -15.10 -22.57 -18.46
N ILE A 580 -13.84 -22.82 -18.85
CA ILE A 580 -12.66 -22.43 -18.07
C ILE A 580 -11.69 -21.73 -19.02
N ALA A 581 -11.26 -20.53 -18.63
CA ALA A 581 -10.16 -19.83 -19.28
C ALA A 581 -8.82 -20.41 -18.78
N VAL A 582 -7.90 -20.65 -19.71
CA VAL A 582 -6.50 -20.96 -19.39
C VAL A 582 -5.69 -19.69 -19.54
N GLN A 583 -4.91 -19.31 -18.51
CA GLN A 583 -4.23 -18.02 -18.46
C GLN A 583 -3.31 -17.81 -19.65
N ARG A 584 -2.44 -18.80 -19.91
CA ARG A 584 -1.35 -18.71 -20.89
C ARG A 584 -1.21 -19.97 -21.73
N GLU A 585 -0.46 -19.80 -22.81
CA GLU A 585 -0.16 -20.83 -23.79
C GLU A 585 0.58 -21.99 -23.11
N TRP A 586 -0.03 -23.17 -23.13
CA TRP A 586 0.59 -24.41 -22.69
C TRP A 586 1.54 -24.96 -23.76
N LYS A 587 2.25 -26.04 -23.43
CA LYS A 587 3.33 -26.60 -24.26
C LYS A 587 2.87 -27.05 -25.66
N ASP A 588 1.58 -27.34 -25.81
CA ASP A 588 0.94 -27.80 -27.03
C ASP A 588 0.09 -26.73 -27.74
N ASP A 589 0.02 -25.51 -27.18
CA ASP A 589 -0.76 -24.43 -27.79
C ASP A 589 -0.05 -23.81 -29.00
N PRO A 590 -0.79 -23.47 -30.07
CA PRO A 590 -0.28 -22.60 -31.12
C PRO A 590 0.08 -21.23 -30.55
N LYS A 591 1.21 -20.68 -30.99
CA LYS A 591 1.62 -19.32 -30.63
C LYS A 591 0.51 -18.30 -30.95
N GLY A 592 0.26 -17.39 -30.02
CA GLY A 592 -0.79 -16.38 -30.03
C GLY A 592 -2.17 -16.90 -29.65
N LYS A 593 -2.31 -18.12 -29.09
CA LYS A 593 -3.60 -18.73 -28.77
C LYS A 593 -3.56 -19.50 -27.45
N VAL A 594 -4.60 -19.35 -26.65
CA VAL A 594 -4.80 -20.10 -25.41
C VAL A 594 -6.08 -20.92 -25.47
N LYS A 595 -6.18 -21.93 -24.62
CA LYS A 595 -7.37 -22.80 -24.56
C LYS A 595 -8.50 -22.14 -23.78
N LEU A 596 -9.72 -22.31 -24.30
CA LEU A 596 -10.95 -22.27 -23.53
C LEU A 596 -11.40 -23.72 -23.38
N LEU A 597 -11.38 -24.23 -22.16
CA LEU A 597 -11.79 -25.59 -21.87
C LEU A 597 -13.29 -25.63 -21.60
N THR A 598 -13.91 -26.75 -21.95
CA THR A 598 -15.29 -27.07 -21.58
C THR A 598 -15.32 -28.39 -20.85
N TYR A 599 -16.15 -28.47 -19.80
CA TYR A 599 -16.45 -29.71 -19.10
C TYR A 599 -17.97 -29.89 -18.99
N LYS A 600 -18.45 -31.07 -19.40
CA LYS A 600 -19.87 -31.45 -19.29
C LYS A 600 -20.05 -32.49 -18.17
N PRO A 601 -20.65 -32.14 -17.01
CA PRO A 601 -20.73 -33.03 -15.85
C PRO A 601 -21.52 -34.32 -16.12
N SER A 602 -22.57 -34.25 -16.93
CA SER A 602 -23.42 -35.41 -17.25
C SER A 602 -22.68 -36.52 -17.99
N THR A 603 -21.73 -36.16 -18.85
CA THR A 603 -20.96 -37.11 -19.66
C THR A 603 -19.51 -37.24 -19.22
N LYS A 604 -19.08 -36.43 -18.24
CA LYS A 604 -17.68 -36.30 -17.80
C LYS A 604 -16.71 -36.06 -18.95
N SER A 605 -17.16 -35.34 -19.98
CA SER A 605 -16.41 -35.12 -21.22
C SER A 605 -15.83 -33.72 -21.27
N TRP A 606 -14.62 -33.63 -21.79
CA TRP A 606 -13.92 -32.37 -22.02
C TRP A 606 -13.92 -31.96 -23.49
N GLY A 607 -13.86 -30.65 -23.75
CA GLY A 607 -13.67 -30.09 -25.08
C GLY A 607 -12.86 -28.80 -25.06
N ILE A 608 -12.37 -28.38 -26.23
CA ILE A 608 -11.47 -27.22 -26.38
C ILE A 608 -11.99 -26.29 -27.47
N LEU A 609 -11.91 -24.99 -27.22
CA LEU A 609 -11.82 -23.94 -28.23
C LEU A 609 -10.51 -23.16 -28.03
N TYR A 610 -10.06 -22.45 -29.06
CA TYR A 610 -8.98 -21.47 -28.91
C TYR A 610 -9.52 -20.05 -28.76
N TYR A 611 -8.86 -19.29 -27.90
CA TYR A 611 -8.97 -17.84 -27.81
C TYR A 611 -7.69 -17.19 -28.37
N PRO A 612 -7.80 -16.25 -29.33
CA PRO A 612 -6.63 -15.55 -29.85
C PRO A 612 -6.17 -14.44 -28.91
N LEU A 613 -4.91 -14.47 -28.48
CA LEU A 613 -4.30 -13.41 -27.66
C LEU A 613 -3.86 -12.21 -28.52
N THR A 614 -3.91 -11.03 -27.92
CA THR A 614 -3.29 -9.81 -28.42
C THR A 614 -1.78 -9.95 -28.30
N ALA A 615 -1.04 -9.46 -29.29
CA ALA A 615 0.42 -9.46 -29.21
C ALA A 615 0.88 -8.56 -28.07
N PRO A 616 1.66 -9.07 -27.09
CA PRO A 616 2.16 -8.25 -26.00
C PRO A 616 3.27 -7.30 -26.49
N ALA A 617 3.54 -6.27 -25.69
CA ALA A 617 4.74 -5.46 -25.86
C ALA A 617 6.02 -6.31 -25.71
N ALA A 618 7.14 -5.83 -26.26
CA ALA A 618 8.41 -6.54 -26.16
C ALA A 618 8.82 -6.75 -24.69
N GLY A 619 9.09 -8.01 -24.32
CA GLY A 619 9.45 -8.40 -22.95
C GLY A 619 8.26 -8.66 -22.01
N ALA A 620 7.03 -8.42 -22.47
CA ALA A 620 5.80 -8.72 -21.73
C ALA A 620 5.16 -10.03 -22.23
N TRP A 621 4.28 -10.60 -21.41
CA TRP A 621 3.36 -11.67 -21.80
C TRP A 621 1.92 -11.16 -21.78
N MET A 622 1.03 -11.87 -22.48
CA MET A 622 -0.42 -11.62 -22.52
C MET A 622 -1.14 -12.88 -22.03
N GLY A 623 -2.20 -12.71 -21.25
CA GLY A 623 -2.98 -13.82 -20.72
C GLY A 623 -4.43 -13.46 -20.42
N LEU A 624 -5.20 -14.46 -20.00
CA LEU A 624 -6.58 -14.34 -19.56
C LEU A 624 -6.68 -14.46 -18.05
N SER A 625 -7.56 -13.70 -17.43
CA SER A 625 -7.73 -13.72 -15.97
C SER A 625 -9.15 -14.11 -15.52
N GLU A 626 -10.18 -13.81 -16.32
CA GLU A 626 -11.57 -14.06 -15.92
C GLU A 626 -12.45 -14.38 -17.10
N LEU A 627 -13.55 -15.09 -16.87
CA LEU A 627 -14.55 -15.46 -17.86
C LEU A 627 -15.97 -15.33 -17.29
N THR A 628 -16.79 -14.47 -17.88
CA THR A 628 -18.19 -14.29 -17.48
C THR A 628 -19.14 -14.60 -18.63
N TYR A 629 -20.18 -15.40 -18.38
CA TYR A 629 -21.25 -15.62 -19.36
C TYR A 629 -22.21 -14.43 -19.42
N LEU A 630 -22.52 -13.96 -20.63
CA LEU A 630 -23.38 -12.78 -20.88
C LEU A 630 -24.80 -13.16 -21.33
N GLY A 631 -25.09 -14.43 -21.57
CA GLY A 631 -26.29 -14.87 -22.29
C GLY A 631 -26.03 -15.06 -23.79
N ASP A 632 -27.00 -15.66 -24.49
CA ASP A 632 -26.99 -15.82 -25.96
C ASP A 632 -25.68 -16.35 -26.54
N ASP A 633 -25.14 -17.43 -25.94
CA ASP A 633 -23.87 -18.06 -26.31
C ASP A 633 -22.68 -17.08 -26.38
N SER A 634 -22.71 -16.02 -25.56
CA SER A 634 -21.71 -14.95 -25.55
C SER A 634 -21.05 -14.81 -24.18
N PHE A 635 -19.78 -14.48 -24.19
CA PHE A 635 -18.94 -14.35 -23.00
C PHE A 635 -18.20 -13.02 -23.01
N ALA A 636 -17.89 -12.50 -21.82
CA ALA A 636 -16.84 -11.52 -21.60
C ALA A 636 -15.63 -12.22 -20.97
N VAL A 637 -14.43 -11.73 -21.28
CA VAL A 637 -13.17 -12.23 -20.74
C VAL A 637 -12.27 -11.04 -20.38
N ILE A 638 -11.53 -11.14 -19.27
CA ILE A 638 -10.43 -10.22 -18.98
C ILE A 638 -9.19 -10.72 -19.70
N GLU A 639 -8.61 -9.88 -20.54
CA GLU A 639 -7.32 -10.12 -21.21
C GLU A 639 -6.34 -9.02 -20.81
N ARG A 640 -5.21 -9.41 -20.22
CA ARG A 640 -4.21 -8.49 -19.67
C ARG A 640 -2.78 -8.92 -19.94
N ASP A 641 -1.89 -7.93 -20.04
CA ASP A 641 -0.45 -8.16 -19.92
C ASP A 641 0.01 -8.15 -18.45
N ASN A 642 1.33 -8.30 -18.24
CA ASN A 642 1.99 -8.26 -16.94
C ASN A 642 2.69 -6.92 -16.64
N LEU A 643 2.26 -5.85 -17.32
CA LEU A 643 2.85 -4.52 -17.14
C LEU A 643 1.99 -3.67 -16.21
N PHE A 644 2.61 -2.62 -15.67
CA PHE A 644 1.95 -1.60 -14.84
C PHE A 644 1.74 -0.31 -15.62
N GLY A 645 0.86 0.54 -15.10
CA GLY A 645 0.71 1.93 -15.56
C GLY A 645 0.13 2.11 -16.95
N ALA A 646 0.26 3.32 -17.47
CA ALA A 646 -0.36 3.73 -18.74
C ALA A 646 0.11 2.99 -20.00
N LYS A 647 1.18 2.19 -19.90
CA LYS A 647 1.68 1.35 -21.01
C LYS A 647 1.12 -0.07 -20.99
N ALA A 648 0.46 -0.45 -19.90
CA ALA A 648 -0.16 -1.75 -19.76
C ALA A 648 -1.41 -1.87 -20.65
N VAL A 649 -1.68 -3.10 -21.06
CA VAL A 649 -2.89 -3.47 -21.79
C VAL A 649 -3.77 -4.29 -20.86
N LYS A 650 -4.85 -3.67 -20.36
CA LYS A 650 -5.87 -4.34 -19.52
C LYS A 650 -7.22 -4.18 -20.21
N THR A 651 -7.80 -5.26 -20.72
CA THR A 651 -9.00 -5.17 -21.57
C THR A 651 -10.09 -6.14 -21.15
N LEU A 652 -11.33 -5.72 -21.36
CA LEU A 652 -12.48 -6.60 -21.44
C LEU A 652 -12.75 -6.88 -22.92
N ALA A 653 -12.79 -8.14 -23.31
CA ALA A 653 -13.20 -8.56 -24.63
C ALA A 653 -14.47 -9.41 -24.54
N THR A 654 -15.25 -9.43 -25.62
CA THR A 654 -16.37 -10.35 -25.81
C THR A 654 -16.10 -11.33 -26.93
N PHE A 655 -16.69 -12.51 -26.85
CA PHE A 655 -16.73 -13.46 -27.96
C PHE A 655 -18.02 -14.28 -27.90
N SER A 656 -18.39 -14.89 -29.03
CA SER A 656 -19.52 -15.82 -29.09
C SER A 656 -19.05 -17.22 -29.44
N VAL A 657 -19.69 -18.22 -28.84
CA VAL A 657 -19.49 -19.65 -29.15
C VAL A 657 -20.60 -20.21 -30.05
N LYS A 658 -21.53 -19.35 -30.49
CA LYS A 658 -22.66 -19.76 -31.33
C LYS A 658 -22.19 -20.40 -32.62
N GLY A 659 -22.64 -21.64 -32.88
CA GLY A 659 -22.25 -22.40 -34.07
C GLY A 659 -20.85 -23.02 -34.00
N LEU A 660 -20.12 -22.82 -32.90
CA LEU A 660 -18.87 -23.53 -32.63
C LEU A 660 -19.16 -24.79 -31.81
N LYS A 661 -18.45 -25.86 -32.13
CA LYS A 661 -18.47 -27.10 -31.36
C LYS A 661 -17.10 -27.28 -30.72
N PRO A 662 -16.98 -27.29 -29.37
CA PRO A 662 -15.73 -27.61 -28.71
C PRO A 662 -15.16 -28.93 -29.24
N ALA A 663 -13.91 -28.89 -29.69
CA ALA A 663 -13.23 -30.06 -30.23
C ALA A 663 -12.91 -31.03 -29.09
N PRO A 664 -13.03 -32.35 -29.31
CA PRO A 664 -12.55 -33.30 -28.32
C PRO A 664 -11.04 -33.15 -28.15
N PHE A 665 -10.61 -33.50 -26.96
CA PHE A 665 -9.22 -33.64 -26.57
C PHE A 665 -8.44 -34.52 -27.58
N GLY A 666 -7.31 -34.01 -28.08
CA GLY A 666 -6.47 -34.67 -29.09
C GLY A 666 -6.87 -34.43 -30.56
N ALA A 667 -7.91 -33.62 -30.83
CA ALA A 667 -8.28 -33.26 -32.20
C ALA A 667 -7.17 -32.46 -32.90
N SER A 668 -6.96 -32.72 -34.19
CA SER A 668 -5.99 -31.98 -35.02
C SER A 668 -6.46 -30.58 -35.39
N GLU A 669 -7.77 -30.34 -35.36
CA GLU A 669 -8.39 -29.05 -35.65
C GLU A 669 -9.26 -28.62 -34.47
N ILE A 670 -8.94 -27.45 -33.91
CA ILE A 670 -9.66 -26.86 -32.79
C ILE A 670 -10.21 -25.49 -33.24
N PRO A 671 -11.54 -25.26 -33.17
CA PRO A 671 -12.13 -23.99 -33.58
C PRO A 671 -11.61 -22.84 -32.70
N THR A 672 -11.43 -21.67 -33.32
CA THR A 672 -10.99 -20.45 -32.63
C THR A 672 -12.16 -19.46 -32.56
N VAL A 673 -12.40 -18.86 -31.39
CA VAL A 673 -13.42 -17.82 -31.23
C VAL A 673 -12.95 -16.50 -31.84
N GLU A 674 -13.90 -15.67 -32.28
CA GLU A 674 -13.63 -14.30 -32.70
C GLU A 674 -13.90 -13.35 -31.53
N LYS A 675 -12.85 -12.63 -31.08
CA LYS A 675 -12.96 -11.66 -29.99
C LYS A 675 -13.24 -10.25 -30.51
N LYS A 676 -13.95 -9.46 -29.70
CA LYS A 676 -14.22 -8.04 -29.92
C LYS A 676 -13.95 -7.25 -28.64
N LEU A 677 -13.23 -6.15 -28.75
CA LEU A 677 -12.98 -5.26 -27.61
C LEU A 677 -14.31 -4.72 -27.08
N LEU A 678 -14.53 -4.89 -25.78
CA LEU A 678 -15.65 -4.30 -25.05
C LEU A 678 -15.24 -3.01 -24.33
N ARG A 679 -14.10 -3.06 -23.62
CA ARG A 679 -13.60 -1.93 -22.82
C ARG A 679 -12.10 -2.02 -22.65
N ASP A 680 -11.42 -0.88 -22.71
CA ASP A 680 -10.06 -0.70 -22.20
C ASP A 680 -10.14 -0.21 -20.74
N LEU A 681 -9.56 -0.97 -19.82
CA LEU A 681 -9.56 -0.69 -18.38
C LEU A 681 -8.36 0.14 -17.94
N THR A 682 -7.31 0.27 -18.77
CA THR A 682 -6.11 1.02 -18.40
C THR A 682 -6.43 2.47 -18.00
N PRO A 683 -7.30 3.22 -18.71
CA PRO A 683 -7.71 4.56 -18.27
C PRO A 683 -8.45 4.59 -16.92
N ASP A 684 -9.22 3.56 -16.59
CA ASP A 684 -9.93 3.47 -15.30
C ASP A 684 -8.96 3.22 -14.15
N LEU A 685 -8.00 2.29 -14.33
CA LEU A 685 -6.97 1.98 -13.34
C LEU A 685 -6.05 3.17 -13.04
N MET A 686 -5.78 3.99 -14.07
CA MET A 686 -4.97 5.20 -13.95
C MET A 686 -5.74 6.40 -13.38
N LYS A 687 -7.08 6.35 -13.34
CA LYS A 687 -7.94 7.49 -13.03
C LYS A 687 -7.68 8.09 -11.65
N LEU A 688 -7.30 7.26 -10.68
CA LEU A 688 -7.00 7.68 -9.31
C LEU A 688 -5.57 8.21 -9.14
N GLY A 689 -4.80 8.37 -10.23
CA GLY A 689 -3.49 8.99 -10.23
C GLY A 689 -2.37 8.14 -9.61
N GLY A 690 -2.59 6.85 -9.38
CA GLY A 690 -1.58 5.90 -8.90
C GLY A 690 -0.61 5.42 -9.99
N TYR A 691 0.25 4.46 -9.65
CA TYR A 691 1.19 3.86 -10.60
C TYR A 691 0.55 2.91 -11.63
N GLY A 692 -0.76 2.63 -11.49
CA GLY A 692 -1.56 1.77 -12.36
C GLY A 692 -1.34 0.29 -12.05
N LEU A 693 -2.32 -0.32 -11.39
CA LEU A 693 -2.28 -1.71 -10.93
C LEU A 693 -2.23 -2.70 -12.11
N ASP A 694 -1.53 -3.83 -11.91
CA ASP A 694 -1.39 -4.88 -12.92
C ASP A 694 -2.58 -5.84 -12.92
N LYS A 695 -2.85 -6.46 -11.77
CA LYS A 695 -3.72 -7.62 -11.67
C LYS A 695 -5.21 -7.28 -11.62
N VAL A 696 -5.84 -7.21 -12.79
CA VAL A 696 -7.31 -7.24 -12.90
C VAL A 696 -7.73 -8.70 -13.03
N GLU A 697 -8.31 -9.27 -11.97
CA GLU A 697 -8.60 -10.72 -11.91
C GLU A 697 -10.09 -11.05 -11.81
N GLY A 698 -10.91 -10.20 -11.18
CA GLY A 698 -12.33 -10.51 -11.00
C GLY A 698 -13.26 -9.70 -11.92
N MET A 699 -14.26 -10.35 -12.50
CA MET A 699 -15.33 -9.72 -13.30
C MET A 699 -16.63 -10.51 -13.18
N ALA A 700 -17.74 -9.79 -12.98
CA ALA A 700 -19.07 -10.39 -12.96
C ALA A 700 -20.10 -9.48 -13.63
N VAL A 701 -21.15 -10.10 -14.17
CA VAL A 701 -22.34 -9.42 -14.66
C VAL A 701 -23.54 -9.93 -13.87
N ASP A 702 -24.24 -9.05 -13.18
CA ASP A 702 -25.42 -9.44 -12.43
C ASP A 702 -26.65 -9.66 -13.32
N LYS A 703 -27.74 -10.16 -12.72
CA LYS A 703 -28.99 -10.44 -13.46
C LYS A 703 -29.65 -9.21 -14.08
N GLU A 704 -29.28 -7.99 -13.67
CA GLU A 704 -29.76 -6.74 -14.27
C GLU A 704 -28.85 -6.25 -15.41
N GLY A 705 -27.75 -6.97 -15.67
CA GLY A 705 -26.74 -6.67 -16.66
C GLY A 705 -25.65 -5.72 -16.17
N SER A 706 -25.53 -5.48 -14.87
CA SER A 706 -24.52 -4.58 -14.30
C SER A 706 -23.15 -5.26 -14.26
N LEU A 707 -22.14 -4.61 -14.84
CA LEU A 707 -20.75 -5.07 -14.86
C LEU A 707 -20.00 -4.61 -13.61
N PHE A 708 -19.32 -5.56 -12.98
CA PHE A 708 -18.40 -5.35 -11.88
C PHE A 708 -17.02 -5.89 -12.24
N VAL A 709 -15.97 -5.20 -11.81
CA VAL A 709 -14.56 -5.61 -12.01
C VAL A 709 -13.77 -5.31 -10.73
N VAL A 710 -12.82 -6.17 -10.36
CA VAL A 710 -11.97 -5.96 -9.19
C VAL A 710 -10.51 -6.34 -9.49
N THR A 711 -9.58 -5.61 -8.87
CA THR A 711 -8.16 -5.96 -8.90
C THR A 711 -7.78 -6.87 -7.74
N ASP A 712 -6.89 -7.81 -8.00
CA ASP A 712 -6.19 -8.58 -7.01
C ASP A 712 -5.05 -7.73 -6.41
N ASN A 713 -4.84 -7.85 -5.11
CA ASN A 713 -3.79 -7.13 -4.38
C ASN A 713 -2.65 -8.04 -3.88
N ASP A 714 -2.59 -9.30 -4.31
CA ASP A 714 -1.52 -10.26 -4.02
C ASP A 714 -1.32 -10.57 -2.53
N GLY A 715 -2.35 -10.34 -1.71
CA GLY A 715 -2.22 -10.44 -0.25
C GLY A 715 -1.14 -9.52 0.31
N VAL A 716 -0.87 -8.40 -0.37
CA VAL A 716 0.15 -7.38 -0.03
C VAL A 716 1.60 -7.88 -0.25
N ASP A 717 1.82 -9.02 -0.90
CA ASP A 717 3.16 -9.50 -1.25
C ASP A 717 3.68 -8.79 -2.50
N ASP A 718 4.81 -8.07 -2.41
CA ASP A 718 5.38 -7.30 -3.52
C ASP A 718 4.34 -6.34 -4.20
N SER A 719 3.36 -5.86 -3.42
CA SER A 719 2.18 -5.10 -3.87
C SER A 719 1.87 -3.99 -2.88
N SER A 720 1.25 -2.88 -3.34
CA SER A 720 0.82 -1.78 -2.45
C SER A 720 -0.43 -2.12 -1.64
N GLY A 721 -1.03 -3.30 -1.84
CA GLY A 721 -2.29 -3.68 -1.21
C GLY A 721 -3.52 -2.98 -1.79
N GLU A 722 -3.36 -1.98 -2.67
CA GLU A 722 -4.48 -1.21 -3.24
C GLU A 722 -5.41 -2.12 -4.05
N THR A 723 -6.68 -2.21 -3.64
CA THR A 723 -7.75 -2.84 -4.42
C THR A 723 -8.67 -1.79 -5.04
N GLN A 724 -8.86 -1.88 -6.36
CA GLN A 724 -9.84 -1.09 -7.09
C GLN A 724 -11.03 -1.96 -7.48
N PHE A 725 -12.20 -1.62 -6.93
CA PHE A 725 -13.49 -2.22 -7.25
C PHE A 725 -14.32 -1.27 -8.10
N PHE A 726 -14.69 -1.71 -9.29
CA PHE A 726 -15.48 -0.96 -10.26
C PHE A 726 -16.89 -1.51 -10.36
N ALA A 727 -17.88 -0.62 -10.27
CA ALA A 727 -19.27 -0.89 -10.63
C ALA A 727 -19.63 -0.04 -11.86
N PHE A 728 -19.39 -0.57 -13.05
CA PHE A 728 -19.56 0.16 -14.32
C PHE A 728 -21.03 0.34 -14.74
N GLY A 729 -21.96 -0.29 -14.01
CA GLY A 729 -23.38 -0.27 -14.34
C GLY A 729 -23.69 -1.19 -15.53
N LYS A 730 -24.84 -0.98 -16.17
CA LYS A 730 -25.34 -1.89 -17.20
C LYS A 730 -24.44 -1.93 -18.43
N LEU A 731 -24.08 -3.13 -18.87
CA LEU A 731 -23.43 -3.35 -20.16
C LEU A 731 -24.34 -2.79 -21.27
N ALA A 732 -23.74 -2.04 -22.20
CA ALA A 732 -24.41 -1.67 -23.43
C ALA A 732 -24.66 -2.96 -24.23
N LYS A 733 -25.94 -3.25 -24.51
CA LYS A 733 -26.35 -4.39 -25.32
C LYS A 733 -26.08 -4.18 -26.79
#